data_AF-A0A5E6NVY7-F1
#
_entry.id   AF-A0A5E6NVY7-F1
#
_cell.length_a   1.000
_cell.length_b   1.000
_cell.length_c   1.000
_cell.angle_alpha   90.00
_cell.angle_beta   90.00
_cell.angle_gamma   90.00
#
_symmetry.space_group_name_H-M   'P 1'
#
loop_
_entity.id
_entity.type
_entity.pdbx_description
1 polymer ?
#
loop_
_entity_poly.entity_id
_entity_poly.type
_entity_poly.pdbx_seq_one_letter_code
_entity_poly.pdbx_strand_id
1 'polypeptide(L)'
;MRKEIASGALAEWLSKTPQDSDVIVRTPPHLAETQPHNDKKLQDWDTPNQEQINKLKAESQKTKPQLANHDHQVLIQTEPDDNVKDSTLKLAFKHPAQTTIVQMQKDGTYRVVYGTDLDKITGRVKLSVVGYGRKTQEGGDTLGGRSATELSANITKLNQALTDDATIRHISLVGCNLDNPTDNSTSTYAAQTLQNLKEIGVTSTSARSDYVAIGPDGRKLTSSTGIDTWKHKDSKAKTHYSFNELTGEVESRVYNSEGTLVRYNGKHLGDNNSQYQTNIVLQLSDNETVKNATNALTKKHPDNSYIAKIDDNGKLTVYDLNGNEVNLNVNGKYRINVVAHGSEMTAIGAEQLAAHITNLQTKLRIEQTEQGRIALVGCETDKPTSSGTAAEITSLAQLVAKRLYDSGNGAINAEVTGRTTQIEVNADGTKTMLTGGTKTVYSWDTDKGGMSQKTETVKSHSGVLKNPLINLNEEIQRLEELLKSKKFTSKKQSKHYELLSGTLHAFREVRENELDFYYSGLKELKLDFDEHLSSNPNSEIIGELNRINAVLQDFITDIEAQNLRRIELEHSVLLVREKYEAAKVLEVGDKVKKLKKTHEWFLDLASRSVEMREQLKHDISAIEREIQVAKESQAKLDKWEVGSIRRDPITDPFVGYTRQILITTTDDLELIQNEIRLAEKYPDNTTIVHMDKNGNYKVVYGLKLDQIPKGDLKVMINAHGALGSIADRSIEEIAKYISTIEQATGEDFSVRKVSLIPCDLKGEYAIKLLSKLRKRGISNAKVSVRLVKTSVLPNGRKVTVDSADGFRTRYRSDIFKKTYAFNEKGEIIPVDSYTDEHYDVSLSIDKDGKPKIERIYGNKRLSELKGALKVFVKAKGFSETEQMLHQFKEALPSDASMSHLNIKTPKDNDWFAQGSVLKQGQDLGKFGRGLNVSVLVHSNPEDSQVLMALCNRNSEVIIVKGGRGNTAFVESPYIPKNVIQLTEFGNSVLKQQLLAFRGDDFDADIRVRIVHGDVKQIPTTRETLENLELISQVTQQPIRNITISASTTKKLGHYQELVTALSNKYEVNIVVWTKTEGGEPVKWLSKTPQDSDVIVRTPPHLAETQPHNDKKLQDWDTPNQEQINKLKAESQKTKPQLANHDHQVLIQTEPDDNVKDSTLKLALKHPAQTTIVQMQKDGTYRVVYGTDLDKITGRVKLSVVVTAEKHKREATHWAVEVLLS
;
A
#
# COMPACT_ATOMS: atom_id res chain seq x y z
N MET A 1 -15.01 14.47 8.25
CA MET A 1 -14.18 13.92 7.14
C MET A 1 -14.34 12.39 7.09
N ARG A 2 -14.60 11.81 5.90
CA ARG A 2 -14.78 10.36 5.70
C ARG A 2 -13.69 9.80 4.77
N LYS A 3 -13.16 8.61 5.07
CA LYS A 3 -12.17 7.89 4.25
C LYS A 3 -12.79 6.60 3.73
N GLU A 4 -12.52 6.28 2.48
CA GLU A 4 -12.96 5.04 1.85
C GLU A 4 -12.14 3.86 2.40
N ILE A 5 -12.83 2.84 2.91
CA ILE A 5 -12.19 1.61 3.42
C ILE A 5 -12.33 0.47 2.41
N ALA A 6 -11.59 -0.63 2.62
CA ALA A 6 -11.40 -1.74 1.66
C ALA A 6 -12.69 -2.42 1.12
N SER A 7 -13.86 -2.10 1.67
CA SER A 7 -15.17 -2.52 1.17
C SER A 7 -15.85 -1.54 0.21
N GLY A 8 -15.21 -0.42 -0.15
CA GLY A 8 -15.79 0.64 -0.98
C GLY A 8 -16.81 1.55 -0.27
N ALA A 9 -16.88 1.46 1.07
CA ALA A 9 -17.76 2.31 1.88
C ALA A 9 -16.97 3.48 2.49
N LEU A 10 -17.61 4.66 2.59
CA LEU A 10 -17.05 5.85 3.24
C LEU A 10 -17.29 5.80 4.75
N ALA A 11 -16.22 5.63 5.54
CA ALA A 11 -16.26 5.63 7.00
C ALA A 11 -15.69 6.95 7.56
N GLU A 12 -16.25 7.49 8.65
CA GLU A 12 -15.73 8.70 9.29
C GLU A 12 -14.31 8.51 9.82
N TRP A 13 -13.41 9.40 9.39
CA TRP A 13 -11.98 9.39 9.68
C TRP A 13 -11.55 10.58 10.55
N LEU A 14 -12.23 11.72 10.45
CA LEU A 14 -12.02 12.89 11.32
C LEU A 14 -13.39 13.51 11.66
N SER A 15 -13.69 13.73 12.93
CA SER A 15 -14.95 14.36 13.36
C SER A 15 -14.72 15.34 14.49
N LYS A 16 -15.47 16.43 14.53
CA LYS A 16 -15.53 17.36 15.66
C LYS A 16 -16.92 17.99 15.69
N THR A 17 -17.63 17.83 16.79
CA THR A 17 -18.93 18.47 17.02
C THR A 17 -18.78 19.63 18.01
N PRO A 18 -19.79 20.53 18.14
CA PRO A 18 -19.72 21.66 19.06
C PRO A 18 -19.53 21.28 20.54
N GLN A 19 -19.79 20.02 20.91
CA GLN A 19 -19.56 19.50 22.28
C GLN A 19 -18.15 18.92 22.50
N ASP A 20 -17.34 18.74 21.44
CA ASP A 20 -16.02 18.10 21.55
C ASP A 20 -14.90 19.14 21.76
N SER A 21 -14.04 18.93 22.77
CA SER A 21 -12.91 19.83 23.05
C SER A 21 -11.81 19.77 21.97
N ASP A 22 -11.56 18.62 21.36
CA ASP A 22 -10.48 18.38 20.36
C ASP A 22 -11.00 17.77 19.05
N VAL A 23 -10.16 17.76 17.99
CA VAL A 23 -10.49 17.08 16.72
C VAL A 23 -10.32 15.57 16.91
N ILE A 24 -11.40 14.81 16.73
CA ILE A 24 -11.37 13.35 16.86
C ILE A 24 -10.77 12.75 15.59
N VAL A 25 -9.50 12.33 15.63
CA VAL A 25 -8.83 11.54 14.59
C VAL A 25 -9.21 10.07 14.76
N ARG A 26 -9.94 9.51 13.80
CA ARG A 26 -10.28 8.08 13.75
C ARG A 26 -9.24 7.31 12.93
N THR A 27 -7.98 7.31 13.36
CA THR A 27 -7.23 6.04 13.33
C THR A 27 -8.05 5.06 14.17
N PRO A 28 -8.25 3.77 13.78
CA PRO A 28 -8.96 2.83 14.64
C PRO A 28 -8.37 2.92 16.05
N PRO A 29 -9.11 3.49 17.03
CA PRO A 29 -8.53 3.81 18.30
C PRO A 29 -8.11 2.48 18.95
N HIS A 30 -6.80 2.34 19.15
CA HIS A 30 -6.23 1.07 19.56
C HIS A 30 -6.33 0.92 21.07
N LEU A 31 -6.35 -0.32 21.56
CA LEU A 31 -6.48 -0.62 22.97
C LEU A 31 -5.13 -0.65 23.72
N ALA A 32 -4.26 0.36 23.48
CA ALA A 32 -3.04 0.63 24.26
C ALA A 32 -3.13 2.04 24.89
N GLU A 33 -2.75 2.18 26.16
CA GLU A 33 -2.79 3.45 26.89
C GLU A 33 -1.55 3.58 27.79
N THR A 34 -0.99 4.79 27.91
CA THR A 34 0.13 5.10 28.81
C THR A 34 -0.34 5.70 30.12
N GLN A 35 -1.58 6.18 30.18
CA GLN A 35 -2.20 6.65 31.41
C GLN A 35 -2.58 5.49 32.36
N PRO A 36 -2.48 5.69 33.69
CA PRO A 36 -2.96 4.75 34.69
C PRO A 36 -4.44 4.36 34.49
N HIS A 37 -4.83 3.20 35.01
CA HIS A 37 -6.23 2.79 35.00
C HIS A 37 -7.10 3.75 35.81
N ASN A 38 -8.31 4.02 35.33
CA ASN A 38 -9.28 4.87 36.01
C ASN A 38 -10.20 4.02 36.90
N ASP A 39 -10.04 4.13 38.22
CA ASP A 39 -10.84 3.42 39.23
C ASP A 39 -12.25 4.03 39.45
N LYS A 40 -12.87 4.59 38.40
CA LYS A 40 -14.23 5.14 38.46
C LYS A 40 -15.22 4.03 38.85
N LYS A 41 -16.16 4.33 39.75
CA LYS A 41 -17.18 3.36 40.18
C LYS A 41 -18.16 3.02 39.05
N LEU A 42 -18.67 1.79 39.00
CA LEU A 42 -19.54 1.27 37.91
C LEU A 42 -20.81 2.10 37.72
N GLN A 43 -21.34 2.67 38.80
CA GLN A 43 -22.52 3.54 38.76
C GLN A 43 -22.29 4.77 37.86
N ASP A 44 -21.05 5.23 37.76
CA ASP A 44 -20.66 6.41 36.98
C ASP A 44 -20.15 6.03 35.58
N TRP A 45 -20.19 4.75 35.21
CA TRP A 45 -19.87 4.33 33.85
C TRP A 45 -21.08 4.59 32.95
N ASP A 46 -20.84 5.04 31.73
CA ASP A 46 -21.91 5.19 30.76
C ASP A 46 -22.42 3.82 30.31
N THR A 47 -23.73 3.60 30.37
CA THR A 47 -24.38 2.47 29.70
C THR A 47 -24.55 2.75 28.21
N PRO A 48 -24.66 1.72 27.35
CA PRO A 48 -25.10 1.91 25.98
C PRO A 48 -26.45 2.64 25.94
N ASN A 49 -26.57 3.64 25.07
CA ASN A 49 -27.83 4.40 24.95
C ASN A 49 -28.92 3.59 24.22
N GLN A 50 -30.17 4.06 24.29
CA GLN A 50 -31.30 3.33 23.73
C GLN A 50 -31.17 3.10 22.22
N GLU A 51 -30.56 4.04 21.47
CA GLU A 51 -30.33 3.90 20.04
C GLU A 51 -29.34 2.76 19.74
N GLN A 52 -28.25 2.65 20.51
CA GLN A 52 -27.27 1.58 20.41
C GLN A 52 -27.89 0.22 20.73
N ILE A 53 -28.71 0.14 21.79
CA ILE A 53 -29.45 -1.07 22.15
C ILE A 53 -30.44 -1.46 21.05
N ASN A 54 -31.18 -0.49 20.49
CA ASN A 54 -32.12 -0.74 19.40
C ASN A 54 -31.41 -1.23 18.13
N LYS A 55 -30.22 -0.70 17.83
CA LYS A 55 -29.39 -1.18 16.71
C LYS A 55 -28.95 -2.63 16.93
N LEU A 56 -28.47 -2.99 18.12
CA LEU A 56 -28.10 -4.37 18.43
C LEU A 56 -29.30 -5.31 18.38
N LYS A 57 -30.46 -4.91 18.90
CA LYS A 57 -31.71 -5.67 18.80
C LYS A 57 -32.17 -5.85 17.35
N ALA A 58 -32.15 -4.79 16.54
CA ALA A 58 -32.48 -4.89 15.12
C ALA A 58 -31.52 -5.82 14.37
N GLU A 59 -30.22 -5.75 14.69
CA GLU A 59 -29.21 -6.63 14.09
C GLU A 59 -29.37 -8.09 14.54
N SER A 60 -29.87 -8.34 15.75
CA SER A 60 -30.19 -9.68 16.27
C SER A 60 -31.31 -10.40 15.53
N GLN A 61 -32.19 -9.65 14.86
CA GLN A 61 -33.28 -10.20 14.04
C GLN A 61 -32.84 -10.59 12.63
N LYS A 62 -31.61 -10.26 12.23
CA LYS A 62 -31.05 -10.62 10.92
C LYS A 62 -30.36 -11.98 11.00
N THR A 63 -30.44 -12.74 9.92
CA THR A 63 -29.66 -13.99 9.78
C THR A 63 -28.16 -13.68 9.80
N LYS A 64 -27.46 -14.12 10.85
CA LYS A 64 -26.02 -13.94 11.04
C LYS A 64 -25.32 -15.30 11.20
N PRO A 65 -24.02 -15.38 10.89
CA PRO A 65 -23.24 -16.59 11.15
C PRO A 65 -23.29 -16.95 12.63
N GLN A 66 -23.50 -18.23 12.95
CA GLN A 66 -23.43 -18.71 14.33
C GLN A 66 -22.00 -18.61 14.88
N LEU A 67 -21.89 -18.54 16.21
CA LEU A 67 -20.62 -18.65 16.91
C LEU A 67 -19.98 -20.03 16.65
N ALA A 68 -18.77 -20.04 16.08
CA ALA A 68 -18.05 -21.29 15.86
C ALA A 68 -17.61 -21.90 17.21
N ASN A 69 -17.98 -23.18 17.43
CA ASN A 69 -17.62 -24.01 18.59
C ASN A 69 -18.12 -23.52 19.96
N HIS A 70 -19.02 -22.53 20.00
CA HIS A 70 -19.56 -21.96 21.24
C HIS A 70 -21.04 -21.63 21.03
N ASP A 71 -21.81 -21.74 22.11
CA ASP A 71 -23.26 -21.56 22.08
C ASP A 71 -23.63 -20.10 22.42
N HIS A 72 -22.81 -19.45 23.27
CA HIS A 72 -22.97 -18.05 23.66
C HIS A 72 -21.62 -17.33 23.85
N GLN A 73 -21.63 -16.00 23.76
CA GLN A 73 -20.47 -15.13 24.02
C GLN A 73 -20.79 -14.09 25.10
N VAL A 74 -19.89 -13.92 26.05
CA VAL A 74 -19.93 -12.82 27.03
C VAL A 74 -18.78 -11.86 26.74
N LEU A 75 -19.10 -10.58 26.56
CA LEU A 75 -18.13 -9.50 26.39
C LEU A 75 -18.01 -8.73 27.71
N ILE A 76 -16.79 -8.64 28.26
CA ILE A 76 -16.53 -7.86 29.47
C ILE A 76 -15.85 -6.55 29.06
N GLN A 77 -16.55 -5.43 29.23
CA GLN A 77 -15.97 -4.09 29.22
C GLN A 77 -15.31 -3.84 30.58
N THR A 78 -14.00 -3.60 30.58
CA THR A 78 -13.18 -3.55 31.81
C THR A 78 -12.89 -2.15 32.35
N GLU A 79 -13.25 -1.10 31.60
CA GLU A 79 -13.06 0.30 32.00
C GLU A 79 -14.10 1.25 31.37
N PRO A 80 -14.36 2.44 31.94
CA PRO A 80 -15.44 3.34 31.50
C PRO A 80 -15.14 4.14 30.23
N ASP A 81 -14.02 3.86 29.57
CA ASP A 81 -13.55 4.62 28.41
C ASP A 81 -14.42 4.44 27.17
N ASP A 82 -14.62 5.52 26.41
CA ASP A 82 -15.48 5.54 25.22
C ASP A 82 -15.01 4.59 24.11
N ASN A 83 -13.70 4.45 23.91
CA ASN A 83 -13.16 3.52 22.93
C ASN A 83 -13.38 2.06 23.34
N VAL A 84 -13.22 1.75 24.63
CA VAL A 84 -13.46 0.39 25.15
C VAL A 84 -14.96 0.04 25.05
N LYS A 85 -15.84 0.99 25.36
CA LYS A 85 -17.29 0.89 25.16
C LYS A 85 -17.65 0.66 23.68
N ASP A 86 -17.15 1.50 22.78
CA ASP A 86 -17.40 1.40 21.34
C ASP A 86 -16.85 0.09 20.74
N SER A 87 -15.64 -0.32 21.12
CA SER A 87 -15.04 -1.60 20.72
C SER A 87 -15.88 -2.79 21.18
N THR A 88 -16.41 -2.74 22.39
CA THR A 88 -17.28 -3.79 22.95
C THR A 88 -18.60 -3.88 22.16
N LEU A 89 -19.21 -2.75 21.82
CA LEU A 89 -20.42 -2.70 20.99
C LEU A 89 -20.19 -3.24 19.58
N LYS A 90 -19.09 -2.84 18.92
CA LYS A 90 -18.70 -3.35 17.60
C LYS A 90 -18.53 -4.87 17.60
N LEU A 91 -17.93 -5.43 18.65
CA LEU A 91 -17.80 -6.89 18.79
C LEU A 91 -19.16 -7.59 18.90
N ALA A 92 -20.11 -7.00 19.63
CA ALA A 92 -21.45 -7.56 19.80
C ALA A 92 -22.23 -7.61 18.48
N PHE A 93 -22.06 -6.64 17.58
CA PHE A 93 -22.72 -6.62 16.26
C PHE A 93 -22.42 -7.84 15.37
N LYS A 94 -21.36 -8.61 15.66
CA LYS A 94 -21.03 -9.81 14.91
C LYS A 94 -21.98 -10.98 15.21
N HIS A 95 -22.36 -11.14 16.48
CA HIS A 95 -23.23 -12.22 16.97
C HIS A 95 -24.26 -11.69 17.99
N PRO A 96 -25.07 -10.67 17.64
CA PRO A 96 -25.84 -9.88 18.61
C PRO A 96 -26.94 -10.69 19.33
N ALA A 97 -27.42 -11.78 18.73
CA ALA A 97 -28.40 -12.70 19.33
C ALA A 97 -27.77 -13.69 20.33
N GLN A 98 -26.46 -13.95 20.23
CA GLN A 98 -25.73 -14.90 21.07
C GLN A 98 -24.67 -14.17 21.93
N THR A 99 -24.90 -12.89 22.23
CA THR A 99 -23.93 -12.05 22.96
C THR A 99 -24.57 -11.36 24.15
N THR A 100 -23.91 -11.46 25.31
CA THR A 100 -24.17 -10.64 26.50
C THR A 100 -23.01 -9.66 26.73
N ILE A 101 -23.31 -8.39 27.04
CA ILE A 101 -22.30 -7.38 27.40
C ILE A 101 -22.39 -7.11 28.91
N VAL A 102 -21.24 -7.24 29.57
CA VAL A 102 -21.05 -6.98 31.00
C VAL A 102 -20.07 -5.82 31.15
N GLN A 103 -20.42 -4.82 31.96
CA GLN A 103 -19.47 -3.82 32.43
C GLN A 103 -18.99 -4.23 33.81
N MET A 104 -17.67 -4.26 34.02
CA MET A 104 -17.07 -4.79 35.23
C MET A 104 -15.94 -3.89 35.73
N GLN A 105 -16.04 -3.46 36.98
CA GLN A 105 -15.00 -2.73 37.72
C GLN A 105 -13.85 -3.65 38.16
N LYS A 106 -12.70 -3.05 38.52
CA LYS A 106 -11.49 -3.77 38.94
C LYS A 106 -11.71 -4.70 40.14
N ASP A 107 -12.60 -4.34 41.06
CA ASP A 107 -13.01 -5.16 42.21
C ASP A 107 -13.91 -6.37 41.86
N GLY A 108 -14.25 -6.54 40.58
CA GLY A 108 -15.15 -7.58 40.09
C GLY A 108 -16.64 -7.29 40.34
N THR A 109 -17.01 -6.08 40.73
CA THR A 109 -18.41 -5.62 40.72
C THR A 109 -18.83 -5.38 39.27
N TYR A 110 -19.96 -5.94 38.85
CA TYR A 110 -20.40 -5.88 37.46
C TYR A 110 -21.91 -5.64 37.29
N ARG A 111 -22.30 -5.25 36.09
CA ARG A 111 -23.70 -5.17 35.64
C ARG A 111 -23.83 -5.64 34.20
N VAL A 112 -24.93 -6.29 33.87
CA VAL A 112 -25.30 -6.64 32.48
C VAL A 112 -25.92 -5.40 31.84
N VAL A 113 -25.45 -5.02 30.65
CA VAL A 113 -25.95 -3.84 29.93
C VAL A 113 -26.60 -4.18 28.57
N TYR A 114 -26.46 -5.42 28.10
CA TYR A 114 -27.10 -5.91 26.89
C TYR A 114 -27.09 -7.45 26.87
N GLY A 115 -28.13 -8.06 26.26
CA GLY A 115 -28.19 -9.50 25.99
C GLY A 115 -28.84 -10.31 27.12
N THR A 116 -28.67 -11.63 27.05
CA THR A 116 -29.21 -12.59 28.03
C THR A 116 -28.56 -12.39 29.40
N ASP A 117 -29.36 -12.42 30.46
CA ASP A 117 -28.87 -12.40 31.84
C ASP A 117 -27.93 -13.59 32.08
N LEU A 118 -26.91 -13.42 32.92
CA LEU A 118 -25.85 -14.43 33.09
C LEU A 118 -26.41 -15.77 33.61
N ASP A 119 -27.39 -15.71 34.50
CA ASP A 119 -28.09 -16.84 35.11
C ASP A 119 -29.07 -17.56 34.16
N LYS A 120 -29.10 -17.19 32.88
CA LYS A 120 -29.89 -17.84 31.83
C LYS A 120 -29.05 -18.31 30.65
N ILE A 121 -27.72 -18.10 30.70
CA ILE A 121 -26.80 -18.58 29.67
C ILE A 121 -26.51 -20.05 29.93
N THR A 122 -26.58 -20.89 28.90
CA THR A 122 -26.27 -22.34 28.96
C THR A 122 -25.25 -22.72 27.88
N GLY A 123 -24.63 -23.90 28.00
CA GLY A 123 -23.73 -24.45 26.99
C GLY A 123 -22.30 -23.90 27.03
N ARG A 124 -21.57 -24.00 25.91
CA ARG A 124 -20.18 -23.57 25.79
C ARG A 124 -20.09 -22.07 25.62
N VAL A 125 -19.53 -21.38 26.61
CA VAL A 125 -19.42 -19.92 26.62
C VAL A 125 -18.02 -19.48 26.17
N LYS A 126 -17.99 -18.50 25.28
CA LYS A 126 -16.77 -17.75 24.93
C LYS A 126 -16.74 -16.44 25.69
N LEU A 127 -15.64 -16.15 26.39
CA LEU A 127 -15.42 -14.84 27.00
C LEU A 127 -14.59 -13.96 26.08
N SER A 128 -14.87 -12.66 26.04
CA SER A 128 -13.93 -11.69 25.46
C SER A 128 -13.80 -10.49 26.38
N VAL A 129 -12.59 -10.29 26.90
CA VAL A 129 -12.25 -9.22 27.84
C VAL A 129 -11.71 -8.04 27.03
N VAL A 130 -12.36 -6.89 27.10
CA VAL A 130 -12.05 -5.70 26.29
C VAL A 130 -11.58 -4.57 27.21
N GLY A 131 -10.38 -4.06 26.96
CA GLY A 131 -9.75 -3.01 27.78
C GLY A 131 -8.41 -2.58 27.20
N TYR A 132 -7.84 -1.50 27.74
CA TYR A 132 -6.49 -1.09 27.36
C TYR A 132 -5.45 -2.02 28.00
N GLY A 133 -4.51 -2.48 27.18
CA GLY A 133 -3.27 -3.10 27.65
C GLY A 133 -2.31 -2.04 28.19
N ARG A 134 -1.74 -2.29 29.37
CA ARG A 134 -0.78 -1.39 30.04
C ARG A 134 0.37 -2.18 30.66
N LYS A 135 1.54 -1.54 30.78
CA LYS A 135 2.68 -2.03 31.56
C LYS A 135 2.64 -1.43 32.97
N THR A 136 2.89 -2.23 33.99
CA THR A 136 3.14 -1.78 35.37
C THR A 136 4.52 -1.14 35.48
N GLN A 137 4.77 -0.41 36.57
CA GLN A 137 6.10 0.16 36.87
C GLN A 137 7.19 -0.92 36.99
N GLU A 138 6.82 -2.14 37.38
CA GLU A 138 7.70 -3.31 37.50
C GLU A 138 7.80 -4.12 36.18
N GLY A 139 7.19 -3.64 35.09
CA GLY A 139 7.28 -4.25 33.76
C GLY A 139 6.26 -5.37 33.46
N GLY A 140 5.43 -5.75 34.44
CA GLY A 140 4.33 -6.72 34.24
C GLY A 140 3.16 -6.16 33.41
N ASP A 141 2.49 -7.02 32.65
CA ASP A 141 1.34 -6.67 31.79
C ASP A 141 0.02 -6.61 32.57
N THR A 142 -0.89 -5.74 32.14
CA THR A 142 -2.25 -5.63 32.68
C THR A 142 -3.27 -5.37 31.58
N LEU A 143 -4.51 -5.84 31.77
CA LEU A 143 -5.65 -5.55 30.89
C LEU A 143 -6.75 -4.85 31.69
N GLY A 144 -7.10 -3.63 31.29
CA GLY A 144 -8.06 -2.82 32.06
C GLY A 144 -7.60 -2.60 33.49
N GLY A 145 -6.28 -2.40 33.69
CA GLY A 145 -5.67 -2.18 35.01
C GLY A 145 -5.58 -3.41 35.92
N ARG A 146 -5.94 -4.60 35.43
CA ARG A 146 -5.89 -5.86 36.19
C ARG A 146 -4.66 -6.68 35.83
N SER A 147 -3.99 -7.21 36.83
CA SER A 147 -3.04 -8.31 36.70
C SER A 147 -3.77 -9.61 36.29
N ALA A 148 -3.00 -10.61 35.84
CA ALA A 148 -3.55 -11.92 35.51
C ALA A 148 -4.32 -12.54 36.69
N THR A 149 -3.82 -12.39 37.91
CA THR A 149 -4.48 -12.88 39.13
C THR A 149 -5.80 -12.16 39.41
N GLU A 150 -5.82 -10.83 39.33
CA GLU A 150 -7.05 -10.04 39.54
C GLU A 150 -8.10 -10.34 38.47
N LEU A 151 -7.69 -10.45 37.20
CA LEU A 151 -8.59 -10.81 36.11
C LEU A 151 -9.15 -12.22 36.28
N SER A 152 -8.34 -13.20 36.65
CA SER A 152 -8.82 -14.57 36.90
C SER A 152 -9.78 -14.63 38.09
N ALA A 153 -9.54 -13.88 39.16
CA ALA A 153 -10.48 -13.79 40.28
C ALA A 153 -11.83 -13.17 39.85
N ASN A 154 -11.79 -12.11 39.04
CA ASN A 154 -12.97 -11.49 38.46
C ASN A 154 -13.76 -12.47 37.55
N ILE A 155 -13.07 -13.24 36.72
CA ILE A 155 -13.70 -14.23 35.84
C ILE A 155 -14.30 -15.39 36.65
N THR A 156 -13.62 -15.84 37.71
CA THR A 156 -14.13 -16.85 38.63
C THR A 156 -15.42 -16.39 39.30
N LYS A 157 -15.46 -15.14 39.76
CA LYS A 157 -16.67 -14.52 40.32
C LYS A 157 -17.80 -14.42 39.29
N LEU A 158 -17.49 -14.10 38.03
CA LEU A 158 -18.48 -14.07 36.95
C LEU A 158 -19.01 -15.48 36.62
N ASN A 159 -18.15 -16.50 36.67
CA ASN A 159 -18.53 -17.89 36.41
C ASN A 159 -19.58 -18.39 37.42
N GLN A 160 -19.50 -17.96 38.68
CA GLN A 160 -20.50 -18.26 39.72
C GLN A 160 -21.89 -17.66 39.43
N ALA A 161 -21.98 -16.68 38.52
CA ALA A 161 -23.24 -16.07 38.12
C ALA A 161 -23.84 -16.69 36.83
N LEU A 162 -23.13 -17.62 36.20
CA LEU A 162 -23.67 -18.40 35.09
C LEU A 162 -24.50 -19.58 35.63
N THR A 163 -25.32 -20.18 34.78
CA THR A 163 -26.00 -21.45 35.13
C THR A 163 -25.00 -22.59 35.27
N ASP A 164 -25.36 -23.62 36.04
CA ASP A 164 -24.55 -24.84 36.17
C ASP A 164 -24.33 -25.56 34.83
N ASP A 165 -25.24 -25.36 33.86
CA ASP A 165 -25.15 -25.91 32.50
C ASP A 165 -24.25 -25.08 31.56
N ALA A 166 -23.67 -23.98 32.04
CA ALA A 166 -22.73 -23.16 31.28
C ALA A 166 -21.28 -23.51 31.60
N THR A 167 -20.44 -23.59 30.58
CA THR A 167 -18.98 -23.77 30.77
C THR A 167 -18.21 -22.77 29.94
N ILE A 168 -17.40 -21.93 30.58
CA ILE A 168 -16.47 -21.04 29.88
C ILE A 168 -15.35 -21.88 29.26
N ARG A 169 -15.30 -21.97 27.93
CA ARG A 169 -14.28 -22.79 27.23
C ARG A 169 -13.10 -21.99 26.72
N HIS A 170 -13.33 -20.77 26.24
CA HIS A 170 -12.30 -19.96 25.61
C HIS A 170 -12.37 -18.50 26.05
N ILE A 171 -11.21 -17.91 26.38
CA ILE A 171 -11.08 -16.48 26.70
C ILE A 171 -10.31 -15.78 25.58
N SER A 172 -10.88 -14.71 25.02
CA SER A 172 -10.17 -13.83 24.10
C SER A 172 -9.83 -12.51 24.79
N LEU A 173 -8.55 -12.28 25.05
CA LEU A 173 -8.05 -11.03 25.60
C LEU A 173 -7.89 -10.02 24.47
N VAL A 174 -8.69 -8.95 24.53
CA VAL A 174 -8.80 -7.91 23.52
C VAL A 174 -8.23 -6.61 24.10
N GLY A 175 -6.90 -6.51 24.04
CA GLY A 175 -6.09 -5.34 24.37
C GLY A 175 -4.77 -5.39 23.58
N CYS A 176 -4.09 -4.26 23.46
CA CYS A 176 -2.80 -4.18 22.77
C CYS A 176 -1.66 -4.73 23.62
N ASN A 177 -0.61 -5.24 22.97
CA ASN A 177 0.69 -5.53 23.57
C ASN A 177 0.63 -6.39 24.85
N LEU A 178 -0.35 -7.29 24.94
CA LEU A 178 -0.60 -8.07 26.16
C LEU A 178 0.39 -9.22 26.34
N ASP A 179 1.06 -9.68 25.29
CA ASP A 179 2.07 -10.74 25.36
C ASP A 179 3.07 -10.63 24.20
N ASN A 180 4.36 -10.76 24.48
CA ASN A 180 5.37 -11.06 23.46
C ASN A 180 6.07 -12.37 23.87
N PRO A 181 5.78 -13.50 23.22
CA PRO A 181 6.29 -14.79 23.67
C PRO A 181 7.81 -14.86 23.42
N THR A 182 8.58 -14.61 24.47
CA THR A 182 9.99 -15.01 24.60
C THR A 182 10.09 -16.53 24.80
N ASP A 183 11.30 -17.11 24.80
CA ASP A 183 11.53 -18.56 24.93
C ASP A 183 10.98 -19.21 26.22
N ASN A 184 10.44 -18.42 27.16
CA ASN A 184 9.72 -18.90 28.33
C ASN A 184 8.20 -18.63 28.20
N SER A 185 7.43 -19.67 27.90
CA SER A 185 5.98 -19.60 27.66
C SER A 185 5.09 -19.54 28.92
N THR A 186 5.66 -19.73 30.11
CA THR A 186 4.90 -19.85 31.37
C THR A 186 4.69 -18.52 32.11
N SER A 187 5.47 -17.48 31.78
CA SER A 187 5.48 -16.19 32.48
C SER A 187 4.67 -15.08 31.79
N THR A 188 3.88 -15.41 30.77
CA THR A 188 3.12 -14.40 30.00
C THR A 188 1.74 -14.14 30.63
N TYR A 189 1.18 -12.95 30.42
CA TYR A 189 -0.08 -12.52 31.07
C TYR A 189 -1.24 -13.48 30.77
N ALA A 190 -1.36 -13.90 29.52
CA ALA A 190 -2.43 -14.80 29.11
C ALA A 190 -2.22 -16.24 29.61
N ALA A 191 -0.96 -16.71 29.69
CA ALA A 191 -0.65 -18.03 30.23
C ALA A 191 -0.98 -18.11 31.72
N GLN A 192 -0.58 -17.10 32.49
CA GLN A 192 -0.91 -17.02 33.92
C GLN A 192 -2.43 -16.89 34.15
N THR A 193 -3.12 -16.10 33.31
CA THR A 193 -4.59 -15.99 33.37
C THR A 193 -5.25 -17.35 33.13
N LEU A 194 -4.80 -18.12 32.13
CA LEU A 194 -5.31 -19.46 31.82
C LEU A 194 -5.03 -20.44 32.96
N GLN A 195 -3.79 -20.47 33.46
CA GLN A 195 -3.37 -21.35 34.56
C GLN A 195 -4.26 -21.16 35.81
N ASN A 196 -4.53 -19.91 36.18
CA ASN A 196 -5.38 -19.57 37.33
C ASN A 196 -6.85 -19.96 37.15
N LEU A 197 -7.29 -20.28 35.93
CA LEU A 197 -8.69 -20.60 35.61
C LEU A 197 -8.90 -22.08 35.25
N LYS A 198 -7.87 -22.92 35.44
CA LYS A 198 -7.92 -24.36 35.16
C LYS A 198 -9.08 -25.06 35.89
N GLU A 199 -9.25 -24.76 37.17
CA GLU A 199 -10.25 -25.40 38.06
C GLU A 199 -11.70 -25.08 37.68
N ILE A 200 -11.95 -23.98 36.96
CA ILE A 200 -13.31 -23.63 36.50
C ILE A 200 -13.60 -24.09 35.05
N GLY A 201 -12.74 -24.94 34.48
CA GLY A 201 -12.98 -25.62 33.21
C GLY A 201 -12.62 -24.82 31.95
N VAL A 202 -11.91 -23.70 32.07
CA VAL A 202 -11.39 -22.94 30.92
C VAL A 202 -10.28 -23.74 30.25
N THR A 203 -10.38 -23.99 28.95
CA THR A 203 -9.42 -24.84 28.23
C THR A 203 -8.41 -24.07 27.39
N SER A 204 -8.70 -22.81 27.05
CA SER A 204 -7.83 -22.01 26.19
C SER A 204 -8.01 -20.50 26.32
N THR A 205 -6.94 -19.76 26.02
CA THR A 205 -6.93 -18.29 25.99
C THR A 205 -6.26 -17.79 24.71
N SER A 206 -6.58 -16.59 24.24
CA SER A 206 -5.86 -15.93 23.14
C SER A 206 -5.55 -14.47 23.45
N ALA A 207 -4.33 -14.04 23.12
CA ALA A 207 -3.84 -12.67 23.30
C ALA A 207 -3.12 -12.17 22.04
N ARG A 208 -2.79 -10.87 22.01
CA ARG A 208 -2.10 -10.24 20.88
C ARG A 208 -0.86 -9.50 21.35
N SER A 209 0.19 -9.59 20.55
CA SER A 209 1.48 -8.92 20.78
C SER A 209 1.53 -7.48 20.27
N ASP A 210 0.65 -7.14 19.34
CA ASP A 210 0.67 -5.87 18.61
C ASP A 210 -0.49 -4.97 19.03
N TYR A 211 -0.57 -3.78 18.43
CA TYR A 211 -1.72 -2.89 18.59
C TYR A 211 -2.98 -3.54 18.03
N VAL A 212 -4.07 -3.53 18.79
CA VAL A 212 -5.38 -4.09 18.47
C VAL A 212 -6.42 -2.98 18.39
N ALA A 213 -7.21 -2.98 17.33
CA ALA A 213 -8.42 -2.16 17.21
C ALA A 213 -9.59 -3.00 16.70
N ILE A 214 -10.82 -2.54 16.97
CA ILE A 214 -12.04 -3.19 16.47
C ILE A 214 -12.61 -2.39 15.30
N GLY A 215 -12.68 -3.03 14.14
CA GLY A 215 -13.26 -2.45 12.93
C GLY A 215 -14.78 -2.23 13.06
N PRO A 216 -15.38 -1.38 12.21
CA PRO A 216 -16.83 -1.14 12.21
C PRO A 216 -17.69 -2.39 12.02
N ASP A 217 -17.13 -3.44 11.42
CA ASP A 217 -17.77 -4.75 11.18
C ASP A 217 -17.58 -5.75 12.33
N GLY A 218 -17.03 -5.32 13.46
CA GLY A 218 -16.77 -6.15 14.64
C GLY A 218 -15.57 -7.09 14.49
N ARG A 219 -14.76 -6.94 13.43
CA ARG A 219 -13.53 -7.72 13.24
C ARG A 219 -12.36 -7.09 13.99
N LYS A 220 -11.53 -7.94 14.60
CA LYS A 220 -10.25 -7.53 15.19
C LYS A 220 -9.28 -7.20 14.06
N LEU A 221 -8.62 -6.05 14.19
CA LEU A 221 -7.54 -5.57 13.33
C LEU A 221 -6.28 -5.41 14.17
N THR A 222 -5.11 -5.67 13.59
CA THR A 222 -3.81 -5.48 14.26
C THR A 222 -2.87 -4.60 13.45
N SER A 223 -2.00 -3.86 14.13
CA SER A 223 -0.96 -3.03 13.53
C SER A 223 0.29 -3.08 14.38
N SER A 224 1.48 -3.17 13.76
CA SER A 224 2.75 -3.21 14.49
C SER A 224 3.14 -1.86 15.09
N THR A 225 2.58 -0.75 14.60
CA THR A 225 2.93 0.61 15.04
C THR A 225 1.75 1.41 15.56
N GLY A 226 0.51 0.90 15.44
CA GLY A 226 -0.71 1.61 15.86
C GLY A 226 -1.13 2.76 14.93
N ILE A 227 -0.26 3.19 14.02
CA ILE A 227 -0.50 4.28 13.05
C ILE A 227 -0.40 3.82 11.57
N ASP A 228 0.23 2.67 11.30
CA ASP A 228 0.37 2.11 9.94
C ASP A 228 -0.80 1.17 9.54
N THR A 229 -0.63 0.43 8.44
CA THR A 229 -1.65 -0.45 7.84
C THR A 229 -2.18 -1.48 8.84
N TRP A 230 -3.48 -1.37 9.15
CA TRP A 230 -4.23 -2.32 9.97
C TRP A 230 -4.58 -3.58 9.19
N LYS A 231 -4.20 -4.75 9.71
CA LYS A 231 -4.41 -6.05 9.06
C LYS A 231 -5.53 -6.84 9.75
N HIS A 232 -6.39 -7.47 8.96
CA HIS A 232 -7.32 -8.47 9.45
C HIS A 232 -6.71 -9.87 9.31
N LYS A 233 -6.93 -10.75 10.30
CA LYS A 233 -6.32 -12.09 10.39
C LYS A 233 -4.79 -12.06 10.32
N ASP A 234 -4.17 -11.09 10.96
CA ASP A 234 -2.73 -11.16 11.19
C ASP A 234 -2.43 -12.23 12.23
N SER A 235 -2.13 -13.42 11.74
CA SER A 235 -1.91 -14.60 12.56
C SER A 235 -0.59 -14.51 13.34
N LYS A 236 0.39 -13.74 12.84
CA LYS A 236 1.69 -13.53 13.50
C LYS A 236 1.56 -12.72 14.79
N ALA A 237 0.58 -11.81 14.84
CA ALA A 237 0.31 -10.95 15.99
C ALA A 237 -0.59 -11.59 17.06
N LYS A 238 -1.02 -12.85 16.89
CA LYS A 238 -1.95 -13.54 17.78
C LYS A 238 -1.35 -14.84 18.32
N THR A 239 -1.31 -14.95 19.65
CA THR A 239 -0.89 -16.17 20.35
C THR A 239 -2.10 -16.90 20.93
N HIS A 240 -2.11 -18.22 20.76
CA HIS A 240 -3.09 -19.15 21.30
C HIS A 240 -2.47 -19.93 22.46
N TYR A 241 -3.15 -19.96 23.60
CA TYR A 241 -2.73 -20.72 24.78
C TYR A 241 -3.75 -21.81 25.08
N SER A 242 -3.27 -22.99 25.45
CA SER A 242 -4.09 -24.13 25.87
C SER A 242 -3.33 -24.95 26.91
N PHE A 243 -4.02 -25.85 27.60
CA PHE A 243 -3.34 -26.87 28.38
C PHE A 243 -2.83 -27.99 27.46
N ASN A 244 -1.57 -28.37 27.65
CA ASN A 244 -1.04 -29.58 27.06
C ASN A 244 -1.72 -30.79 27.71
N GLU A 245 -2.29 -31.68 26.90
CA GLU A 245 -3.07 -32.83 27.39
C GLU A 245 -2.23 -33.84 28.19
N LEU A 246 -0.91 -33.87 27.99
CA LEU A 246 0.02 -34.80 28.65
C LEU A 246 0.62 -34.22 29.93
N THR A 247 1.08 -32.96 29.89
CA THR A 247 1.77 -32.35 31.05
C THR A 247 0.83 -31.57 31.97
N GLY A 248 -0.35 -31.19 31.47
CA GLY A 248 -1.28 -30.31 32.18
C GLY A 248 -0.76 -28.88 32.37
N GLU A 249 0.39 -28.54 31.76
CA GLU A 249 0.98 -27.20 31.72
C GLU A 249 0.41 -26.38 30.56
N VAL A 250 0.52 -25.05 30.64
CA VAL A 250 0.10 -24.15 29.56
C VAL A 250 1.14 -24.14 28.45
N GLU A 251 0.69 -24.37 27.22
CA GLU A 251 1.48 -24.24 26.00
C GLU A 251 0.99 -23.05 25.15
N SER A 252 1.89 -22.45 24.36
CA SER A 252 1.60 -21.33 23.47
C SER A 252 1.86 -21.66 22.00
N ARG A 253 0.97 -21.20 21.11
CA ARG A 253 0.99 -21.49 19.67
C ARG A 253 0.75 -20.22 18.86
N VAL A 254 1.59 -19.95 17.86
CA VAL A 254 1.41 -18.88 16.88
C VAL A 254 1.38 -19.47 15.48
N TYR A 255 0.42 -19.04 14.67
CA TYR A 255 0.23 -19.55 13.31
C TYR A 255 0.54 -18.48 12.25
N ASN A 256 0.90 -18.88 11.03
CA ASN A 256 0.98 -17.98 9.88
C ASN A 256 -0.39 -17.82 9.19
N SER A 257 -0.47 -16.99 8.15
CA SER A 257 -1.71 -16.67 7.46
C SER A 257 -2.34 -17.85 6.72
N GLU A 258 -1.56 -18.93 6.52
CA GLU A 258 -1.97 -20.19 5.89
C GLU A 258 -2.47 -21.21 6.93
N GLY A 259 -2.36 -20.91 8.23
CA GLY A 259 -2.77 -21.80 9.32
C GLY A 259 -1.66 -22.75 9.79
N THR A 260 -0.43 -22.56 9.35
CA THR A 260 0.74 -23.36 9.77
C THR A 260 1.31 -22.84 11.10
N LEU A 261 1.62 -23.75 12.02
CA LEU A 261 2.24 -23.40 13.31
C LEU A 261 3.67 -22.90 13.07
N VAL A 262 3.95 -21.64 13.41
CA VAL A 262 5.26 -20.98 13.22
C VAL A 262 5.98 -20.69 14.54
N ARG A 263 5.29 -20.74 15.68
CA ARG A 263 5.93 -20.72 16.99
C ARG A 263 5.22 -21.65 17.96
N TYR A 264 5.99 -22.39 18.74
CA TYR A 264 5.50 -23.24 19.82
C TYR A 264 6.29 -22.94 21.09
N ASN A 265 5.59 -22.58 22.17
CA ASN A 265 6.19 -22.17 23.45
C ASN A 265 7.26 -21.08 23.32
N GLY A 266 7.01 -20.06 22.49
CA GLY A 266 7.93 -18.94 22.26
C GLY A 266 9.07 -19.24 21.28
N LYS A 267 9.44 -20.52 21.10
CA LYS A 267 10.45 -20.93 20.13
C LYS A 267 9.95 -20.71 18.71
N HIS A 268 10.71 -19.98 17.89
CA HIS A 268 10.43 -19.88 16.47
C HIS A 268 10.60 -21.27 15.85
N LEU A 269 9.49 -21.82 15.36
CA LEU A 269 9.56 -22.89 14.40
C LEU A 269 9.93 -22.16 13.11
N GLY A 270 11.23 -21.98 12.84
CA GLY A 270 11.70 -21.60 11.51
C GLY A 270 10.98 -22.47 10.48
N ASP A 271 10.76 -21.98 9.26
CA ASP A 271 10.16 -22.72 8.14
C ASP A 271 11.03 -23.96 7.80
N ASN A 272 11.11 -24.89 8.73
CA ASN A 272 11.93 -26.07 8.70
C ASN A 272 10.95 -27.18 8.36
N ASN A 273 11.02 -27.63 7.11
CA ASN A 273 10.44 -28.86 6.62
C ASN A 273 10.98 -30.13 7.35
N SER A 274 11.49 -30.00 8.59
CA SER A 274 11.95 -31.11 9.40
C SER A 274 10.81 -31.67 10.24
N GLN A 275 10.54 -32.95 10.08
CA GLN A 275 9.63 -33.69 10.95
C GLN A 275 10.17 -33.92 12.38
N TYR A 276 11.42 -33.51 12.67
CA TYR A 276 12.09 -33.72 13.97
C TYR A 276 12.42 -32.37 14.61
N GLN A 277 12.20 -32.27 15.92
CA GLN A 277 12.50 -31.11 16.75
C GLN A 277 14.01 -30.96 17.02
N THR A 278 14.74 -32.07 17.01
CA THR A 278 16.21 -32.09 17.12
C THR A 278 16.78 -33.10 16.13
N ASN A 279 17.74 -32.66 15.31
CA ASN A 279 18.53 -33.50 14.44
C ASN A 279 19.97 -33.54 14.96
N ILE A 280 20.50 -34.73 15.22
CA ILE A 280 21.91 -34.93 15.56
C ILE A 280 22.56 -35.72 14.45
N VAL A 281 23.73 -35.28 13.99
CA VAL A 281 24.54 -36.01 13.02
C VAL A 281 25.80 -36.50 13.72
N LEU A 282 25.85 -37.81 13.99
CA LEU A 282 27.01 -38.49 14.57
C LEU A 282 27.97 -38.85 13.43
N GLN A 283 29.06 -38.09 13.32
CA GLN A 283 30.12 -38.32 12.35
C GLN A 283 31.11 -39.33 12.92
N LEU A 284 31.26 -40.50 12.27
CA LEU A 284 32.12 -41.58 12.77
C LEU A 284 33.52 -41.62 12.15
N SER A 285 33.76 -40.92 11.04
CA SER A 285 35.09 -40.82 10.42
C SER A 285 35.35 -39.42 9.87
N ASP A 286 36.63 -39.06 9.74
CA ASP A 286 37.07 -37.78 9.21
C ASP A 286 37.29 -37.79 7.68
N ASN A 287 36.82 -38.83 7.00
CA ASN A 287 36.79 -38.95 5.55
C ASN A 287 36.03 -37.76 4.94
N GLU A 288 36.53 -37.21 3.83
CA GLU A 288 35.95 -36.04 3.16
C GLU A 288 34.49 -36.27 2.73
N THR A 289 34.16 -37.47 2.24
CA THR A 289 32.79 -37.86 1.89
C THR A 289 31.87 -37.82 3.10
N VAL A 290 32.36 -38.31 4.25
CA VAL A 290 31.61 -38.35 5.51
C VAL A 290 31.44 -36.96 6.11
N LYS A 291 32.46 -36.09 6.01
CA LYS A 291 32.38 -34.67 6.37
C LYS A 291 31.38 -33.91 5.49
N ASN A 292 31.42 -34.12 4.18
CA ASN A 292 30.50 -33.48 3.24
C ASN A 292 29.06 -33.93 3.47
N ALA A 293 28.83 -35.24 3.67
CA ALA A 293 27.53 -35.77 4.03
C ALA A 293 27.04 -35.21 5.38
N THR A 294 27.93 -35.10 6.37
CA THR A 294 27.61 -34.52 7.68
C THR A 294 27.17 -33.06 7.55
N ASN A 295 27.94 -32.25 6.82
CA ASN A 295 27.62 -30.84 6.56
C ASN A 295 26.33 -30.66 5.78
N ALA A 296 26.07 -31.49 4.77
CA ALA A 296 24.83 -31.43 4.00
C ALA A 296 23.61 -31.79 4.87
N LEU A 297 23.72 -32.83 5.71
CA LEU A 297 22.65 -33.24 6.61
C LEU A 297 22.33 -32.20 7.68
N THR A 298 23.32 -31.48 8.19
CA THR A 298 23.09 -30.41 9.17
C THR A 298 22.57 -29.13 8.52
N LYS A 299 23.10 -28.74 7.36
CA LYS A 299 22.62 -27.57 6.58
C LYS A 299 21.18 -27.70 6.10
N LYS A 300 20.67 -28.92 5.99
CA LYS A 300 19.27 -29.15 5.63
C LYS A 300 18.28 -28.61 6.66
N HIS A 301 18.66 -28.62 7.94
CA HIS A 301 17.83 -28.13 9.05
C HIS A 301 18.71 -27.37 10.06
N PRO A 302 19.28 -26.21 9.68
CA PRO A 302 20.34 -25.57 10.44
C PRO A 302 19.87 -25.10 11.82
N ASP A 303 18.61 -24.68 11.96
CA ASP A 303 18.11 -24.13 13.23
C ASP A 303 17.87 -25.19 14.32
N ASN A 304 17.97 -26.48 13.98
CA ASN A 304 17.74 -27.57 14.92
C ASN A 304 18.70 -28.77 14.74
N SER A 305 19.82 -28.57 14.05
CA SER A 305 20.83 -29.60 13.80
C SER A 305 22.10 -29.40 14.63
N TYR A 306 22.68 -30.51 15.09
CA TYR A 306 23.92 -30.54 15.86
C TYR A 306 24.86 -31.63 15.33
N ILE A 307 26.17 -31.43 15.47
CA ILE A 307 27.19 -32.41 15.04
C ILE A 307 27.78 -33.07 16.28
N ALA A 308 27.75 -34.40 16.35
CA ALA A 308 28.43 -35.17 17.37
C ALA A 308 29.67 -35.85 16.76
N LYS A 309 30.80 -35.80 17.47
CA LYS A 309 32.05 -36.46 17.07
C LYS A 309 32.61 -37.26 18.25
N ILE A 310 33.32 -38.33 17.91
CA ILE A 310 34.07 -39.16 18.86
C ILE A 310 35.54 -38.99 18.51
N ASP A 311 36.35 -38.59 19.49
CA ASP A 311 37.80 -38.50 19.28
C ASP A 311 38.49 -39.87 19.42
N ASP A 312 39.79 -39.93 19.12
CA ASP A 312 40.60 -41.16 19.18
C ASP A 312 40.67 -41.78 20.58
N ASN A 313 40.33 -41.03 21.64
CA ASN A 313 40.27 -41.49 23.02
C ASN A 313 38.86 -41.98 23.42
N GLY A 314 37.90 -41.99 22.49
CA GLY A 314 36.51 -42.38 22.72
C GLY A 314 35.66 -41.31 23.42
N LYS A 315 36.16 -40.07 23.56
CA LYS A 315 35.39 -38.97 24.16
C LYS A 315 34.42 -38.39 23.14
N LEU A 316 33.14 -38.34 23.53
CA LEU A 316 32.06 -37.81 22.71
C LEU A 316 31.80 -36.32 23.00
N THR A 317 31.85 -35.51 21.94
CA THR A 317 31.63 -34.05 22.01
C THR A 317 30.56 -33.63 20.99
N VAL A 318 29.73 -32.65 21.36
CA VAL A 318 28.60 -32.15 20.54
C VAL A 318 28.80 -30.69 20.23
N TYR A 319 28.64 -30.31 18.96
CA TYR A 319 28.88 -28.97 18.45
C TYR A 319 27.62 -28.39 17.79
N ASP A 320 27.44 -27.07 17.90
CA ASP A 320 26.55 -26.31 17.02
C ASP A 320 27.15 -26.15 15.60
N LEU A 321 26.39 -25.60 14.65
CA LEU A 321 26.90 -25.39 13.28
C LEU A 321 27.98 -24.31 13.16
N ASN A 322 28.19 -23.51 14.21
CA ASN A 322 29.27 -22.52 14.27
C ASN A 322 30.57 -23.14 14.82
N GLY A 323 30.54 -24.42 15.21
CA GLY A 323 31.68 -25.15 15.75
C GLY A 323 31.87 -25.00 17.26
N ASN A 324 30.92 -24.40 17.98
CA ASN A 324 31.00 -24.28 19.44
C ASN A 324 30.52 -25.57 20.11
N GLU A 325 31.25 -26.04 21.12
CA GLU A 325 30.78 -27.14 21.97
C GLU A 325 29.53 -26.72 22.75
N VAL A 326 28.49 -27.57 22.73
CA VAL A 326 27.21 -27.29 23.37
C VAL A 326 26.79 -28.45 24.28
N ASN A 327 26.24 -28.11 25.44
CA ASN A 327 25.51 -29.06 26.28
C ASN A 327 24.03 -28.96 25.93
N LEU A 328 23.48 -30.03 25.35
CA LEU A 328 22.12 -30.09 24.84
C LEU A 328 21.33 -31.16 25.59
N ASN A 329 20.12 -30.81 26.05
CA ASN A 329 19.11 -31.78 26.50
C ASN A 329 18.08 -31.93 25.38
N VAL A 330 17.75 -33.17 25.01
CA VAL A 330 16.82 -33.44 23.90
C VAL A 330 15.49 -33.97 24.44
N ASN A 331 14.47 -33.12 24.37
CA ASN A 331 13.09 -33.47 24.74
C ASN A 331 12.22 -33.45 23.47
N GLY A 332 11.38 -34.48 23.32
CA GLY A 332 10.48 -34.63 22.17
C GLY A 332 11.10 -35.33 20.95
N LYS A 333 10.52 -35.11 19.76
CA LYS A 333 10.79 -35.92 18.56
C LYS A 333 12.18 -35.65 17.99
N TYR A 334 13.08 -36.64 18.07
CA TYR A 334 14.48 -36.50 17.65
C TYR A 334 14.89 -37.43 16.52
N ARG A 335 15.97 -37.07 15.82
CA ARG A 335 16.65 -37.93 14.87
C ARG A 335 18.15 -37.96 15.10
N ILE A 336 18.73 -39.14 15.18
CA ILE A 336 20.19 -39.34 15.10
C ILE A 336 20.52 -39.90 13.72
N ASN A 337 21.34 -39.20 12.94
CA ASN A 337 21.93 -39.72 11.71
C ASN A 337 23.34 -40.18 12.05
N VAL A 338 23.60 -41.48 11.97
CA VAL A 338 24.94 -42.05 12.13
C VAL A 338 25.57 -42.12 10.75
N VAL A 339 26.67 -41.41 10.52
CA VAL A 339 27.23 -41.18 9.17
C VAL A 339 28.66 -41.72 9.06
N ALA A 340 28.86 -42.63 8.12
CA ALA A 340 30.12 -43.27 7.75
C ALA A 340 29.94 -44.09 6.45
N HIS A 341 31.03 -44.60 5.89
CA HIS A 341 30.90 -45.62 4.84
C HIS A 341 30.30 -46.92 5.40
N GLY A 342 29.58 -47.68 4.56
CA GLY A 342 28.97 -48.95 4.96
C GLY A 342 29.98 -49.99 5.45
N SER A 343 31.13 -50.07 4.78
CA SER A 343 32.28 -50.88 5.16
C SER A 343 32.87 -50.45 6.51
N GLU A 344 33.01 -49.14 6.75
CA GLU A 344 33.48 -48.60 8.03
C GLU A 344 32.51 -48.96 9.18
N MET A 345 31.20 -48.80 8.98
CA MET A 345 30.20 -49.19 9.98
C MET A 345 30.22 -50.70 10.26
N THR A 346 30.44 -51.51 9.22
CA THR A 346 30.56 -52.97 9.36
C THR A 346 31.82 -53.34 10.15
N ALA A 347 32.93 -52.64 9.92
CA ALA A 347 34.19 -52.83 10.64
C ALA A 347 34.09 -52.42 12.12
N ILE A 348 33.37 -51.34 12.44
CA ILE A 348 33.06 -50.94 13.83
C ILE A 348 32.19 -52.00 14.50
N GLY A 349 31.26 -52.60 13.76
CA GLY A 349 30.41 -53.66 14.25
C GLY A 349 29.20 -53.18 15.07
N ALA A 350 28.18 -54.04 15.17
CA ALA A 350 26.89 -53.68 15.75
C ALA A 350 26.96 -53.32 17.25
N GLU A 351 27.78 -54.02 18.02
CA GLU A 351 27.91 -53.78 19.47
C GLU A 351 28.49 -52.39 19.76
N GLN A 352 29.59 -52.04 19.11
CA GLN A 352 30.26 -50.78 19.32
C GLN A 352 29.44 -49.60 18.77
N LEU A 353 28.76 -49.77 17.63
CA LEU A 353 27.81 -48.78 17.12
C LEU A 353 26.67 -48.52 18.10
N ALA A 354 26.06 -49.57 18.66
CA ALA A 354 25.00 -49.42 19.66
C ALA A 354 25.52 -48.73 20.94
N ALA A 355 26.74 -49.04 21.37
CA ALA A 355 27.38 -48.37 22.51
C ALA A 355 27.60 -46.87 22.24
N HIS A 356 28.09 -46.50 21.04
CA HIS A 356 28.26 -45.10 20.66
C HIS A 356 26.94 -44.32 20.64
N ILE A 357 25.89 -44.93 20.10
CA ILE A 357 24.53 -44.34 20.10
C ILE A 357 24.01 -44.17 21.53
N THR A 358 24.17 -45.19 22.38
CA THR A 358 23.72 -45.15 23.79
C THR A 358 24.47 -44.09 24.60
N ASN A 359 25.79 -43.97 24.40
CA ASN A 359 26.61 -42.94 25.03
C ASN A 359 26.20 -41.54 24.58
N LEU A 360 25.90 -41.36 23.29
CA LEU A 360 25.38 -40.10 22.75
C LEU A 360 24.02 -39.76 23.36
N GLN A 361 23.09 -40.73 23.40
CA GLN A 361 21.77 -40.53 24.00
C GLN A 361 21.86 -40.14 25.48
N THR A 362 22.78 -40.76 26.22
CA THR A 362 23.04 -40.45 27.64
C THR A 362 23.64 -39.05 27.80
N LYS A 363 24.64 -38.70 27.00
CA LYS A 363 25.28 -37.37 27.00
C LYS A 363 24.27 -36.25 26.72
N LEU A 364 23.33 -36.51 25.82
CA LEU A 364 22.27 -35.58 25.41
C LEU A 364 21.02 -35.64 26.30
N ARG A 365 21.02 -36.49 27.33
CA ARG A 365 19.88 -36.73 28.23
C ARG A 365 18.57 -36.91 27.47
N ILE A 366 18.60 -37.72 26.40
CA ILE A 366 17.47 -37.87 25.50
C ILE A 366 16.32 -38.57 26.22
N GLU A 367 15.18 -37.88 26.32
CA GLU A 367 13.93 -38.47 26.77
C GLU A 367 13.43 -39.50 25.73
N GLN A 368 13.37 -40.78 26.12
CA GLN A 368 12.97 -41.84 25.20
C GLN A 368 11.47 -41.78 24.92
N THR A 369 11.10 -41.71 23.65
CA THR A 369 9.70 -41.70 23.17
C THR A 369 9.59 -42.57 21.91
N GLU A 370 8.39 -43.04 21.58
CA GLU A 370 8.09 -43.75 20.31
C GLU A 370 8.38 -42.91 19.05
N GLN A 371 8.71 -41.63 19.21
CA GLN A 371 8.89 -40.70 18.10
C GLN A 371 10.36 -40.51 17.71
N GLY A 372 11.31 -41.14 18.41
CA GLY A 372 12.74 -41.09 18.09
C GLY A 372 13.10 -41.93 16.86
N ARG A 373 14.05 -41.46 16.04
CA ARG A 373 14.58 -42.24 14.90
C ARG A 373 16.11 -42.22 14.83
N ILE A 374 16.74 -43.38 14.72
CA ILE A 374 18.16 -43.58 14.46
C ILE A 374 18.32 -44.07 13.02
N ALA A 375 19.01 -43.29 12.18
CA ALA A 375 19.24 -43.64 10.79
C ALA A 375 20.72 -43.95 10.58
N LEU A 376 21.03 -45.20 10.19
CA LEU A 376 22.35 -45.55 9.67
C LEU A 376 22.46 -45.01 8.23
N VAL A 377 23.37 -44.06 8.03
CA VAL A 377 23.61 -43.36 6.76
C VAL A 377 24.94 -43.84 6.19
N GLY A 378 24.89 -45.03 5.61
CA GLY A 378 25.99 -45.67 4.89
C GLY A 378 25.43 -46.71 3.90
N CYS A 379 26.22 -47.07 2.89
CA CYS A 379 25.83 -48.05 1.87
C CYS A 379 25.58 -49.43 2.49
N GLU A 380 24.55 -50.14 2.01
CA GLU A 380 24.32 -51.56 2.32
C GLU A 380 24.21 -51.91 3.82
N THR A 381 23.87 -50.94 4.68
CA THR A 381 23.74 -51.11 6.14
C THR A 381 22.66 -52.13 6.57
N ASP A 382 21.76 -52.49 5.66
CA ASP A 382 20.72 -53.48 5.88
C ASP A 382 20.83 -54.68 4.93
N LYS A 383 21.95 -54.83 4.22
CA LYS A 383 22.17 -55.97 3.36
C LYS A 383 22.38 -57.23 4.23
N PRO A 384 21.62 -58.31 4.01
CA PRO A 384 21.79 -59.54 4.76
C PRO A 384 23.16 -60.17 4.48
N THR A 385 23.85 -60.70 5.49
CA THR A 385 25.15 -61.36 5.30
C THR A 385 24.98 -62.72 4.63
N SER A 386 25.65 -62.94 3.50
CA SER A 386 25.45 -64.11 2.62
C SER A 386 25.99 -65.45 3.15
N SER A 387 26.26 -65.60 4.45
CA SER A 387 27.08 -66.70 4.97
C SER A 387 26.43 -67.60 6.02
N GLY A 388 25.09 -67.61 6.15
CA GLY A 388 24.40 -68.42 7.17
C GLY A 388 23.16 -69.14 6.65
N THR A 389 22.90 -70.33 7.18
CA THR A 389 21.66 -71.11 6.99
C THR A 389 20.42 -70.24 7.26
N ALA A 390 19.35 -70.47 6.48
CA ALA A 390 18.14 -69.64 6.32
C ALA A 390 17.35 -69.23 7.59
N ALA A 391 17.79 -69.62 8.79
CA ALA A 391 17.16 -69.28 10.07
C ALA A 391 17.68 -67.98 10.71
N GLU A 392 18.87 -67.46 10.35
CA GLU A 392 19.43 -66.25 10.99
C GLU A 392 20.23 -65.38 9.99
N ILE A 393 19.60 -64.89 8.92
CA ILE A 393 20.24 -63.86 8.09
C ILE A 393 19.98 -62.49 8.73
N THR A 394 20.89 -62.03 9.60
CA THR A 394 20.78 -60.73 10.28
C THR A 394 21.63 -59.65 9.61
N SER A 395 21.02 -58.51 9.27
CA SER A 395 21.72 -57.34 8.74
C SER A 395 22.40 -56.51 9.84
N LEU A 396 23.34 -55.62 9.49
CA LEU A 396 23.99 -54.74 10.46
C LEU A 396 22.98 -53.84 11.20
N ALA A 397 22.02 -53.24 10.47
CA ALA A 397 20.98 -52.43 11.06
C ALA A 397 20.06 -53.22 12.01
N GLN A 398 19.73 -54.47 11.68
CA GLN A 398 18.96 -55.36 12.54
C GLN A 398 19.71 -55.70 13.83
N LEU A 399 21.01 -55.98 13.75
CA LEU A 399 21.85 -56.27 14.91
C LEU A 399 22.00 -55.05 15.83
N VAL A 400 22.20 -53.86 15.25
CA VAL A 400 22.23 -52.60 16.02
C VAL A 400 20.89 -52.37 16.72
N ALA A 401 19.78 -52.57 16.02
CA ALA A 401 18.44 -52.44 16.60
C ALA A 401 18.22 -53.43 17.76
N LYS A 402 18.54 -54.71 17.53
CA LYS A 402 18.47 -55.76 18.57
C LYS A 402 19.26 -55.35 19.80
N ARG A 403 20.50 -54.89 19.61
CA ARG A 403 21.37 -54.52 20.73
C ARG A 403 20.84 -53.33 21.52
N LEU A 404 20.28 -52.32 20.85
CA LEU A 404 19.66 -51.17 21.50
C LEU A 404 18.39 -51.55 22.28
N TYR A 405 17.59 -52.48 21.76
CA TYR A 405 16.36 -52.91 22.43
C TYR A 405 16.64 -53.85 23.62
N ASP A 406 17.59 -54.78 23.45
CA ASP A 406 18.01 -55.73 24.50
C ASP A 406 18.73 -54.99 25.66
N SER A 407 19.55 -53.98 25.36
CA SER A 407 20.24 -53.20 26.40
C SER A 407 19.30 -52.29 27.21
N GLY A 408 18.15 -51.93 26.65
CA GLY A 408 17.14 -51.07 27.28
C GLY A 408 15.95 -51.82 27.89
N ASN A 409 15.82 -53.13 27.69
CA ASN A 409 14.61 -53.90 28.05
C ASN A 409 13.31 -53.24 27.52
N GLY A 410 13.36 -52.68 26.30
CA GLY A 410 12.26 -51.89 25.71
C GLY A 410 12.19 -50.41 26.10
N ALA A 411 13.09 -49.90 26.96
CA ALA A 411 13.14 -48.49 27.35
C ALA A 411 13.70 -47.56 26.24
N ILE A 412 14.50 -48.10 25.30
CA ILE A 412 14.93 -47.37 24.10
C ILE A 412 13.90 -47.63 23.00
N ASN A 413 13.03 -46.66 22.75
CA ASN A 413 11.89 -46.82 21.84
C ASN A 413 12.06 -46.07 20.51
N ALA A 414 13.30 -45.96 20.03
CA ALA A 414 13.62 -45.27 18.78
C ALA A 414 13.69 -46.23 17.61
N GLU A 415 13.03 -45.88 16.50
CA GLU A 415 13.10 -46.65 15.26
C GLU A 415 14.52 -46.64 14.69
N VAL A 416 15.07 -47.79 14.34
CA VAL A 416 16.37 -47.92 13.67
C VAL A 416 16.16 -48.20 12.20
N THR A 417 16.81 -47.44 11.31
CA THR A 417 16.65 -47.61 9.86
C THR A 417 17.95 -47.92 9.14
N GLY A 418 17.93 -48.94 8.27
CA GLY A 418 19.02 -49.29 7.36
C GLY A 418 18.56 -49.35 5.89
N ARG A 419 19.51 -49.58 4.97
CA ARG A 419 19.26 -49.71 3.52
C ARG A 419 20.00 -50.88 2.91
N THR A 420 19.37 -51.59 1.98
CA THR A 420 19.94 -52.78 1.33
C THR A 420 20.91 -52.46 0.18
N THR A 421 20.94 -51.23 -0.33
CA THR A 421 21.80 -50.81 -1.45
C THR A 421 22.57 -49.52 -1.14
N GLN A 422 23.28 -49.00 -2.16
CA GLN A 422 24.04 -47.75 -2.09
C GLN A 422 23.14 -46.53 -1.86
N ILE A 423 23.69 -45.54 -1.17
CA ILE A 423 23.04 -44.28 -0.83
C ILE A 423 23.98 -43.10 -1.08
N GLU A 424 23.42 -42.01 -1.59
CA GLU A 424 24.05 -40.70 -1.70
C GLU A 424 23.39 -39.71 -0.74
N VAL A 425 24.20 -38.86 -0.11
CA VAL A 425 23.72 -37.65 0.56
C VAL A 425 24.00 -36.48 -0.37
N ASN A 426 22.94 -35.91 -0.95
CA ASN A 426 23.04 -34.78 -1.87
C ASN A 426 23.46 -33.52 -1.11
N ALA A 427 23.96 -32.49 -1.82
CA ALA A 427 24.40 -31.23 -1.22
C ALA A 427 23.32 -30.49 -0.39
N ASP A 428 22.04 -30.72 -0.67
CA ASP A 428 20.90 -30.19 0.07
C ASP A 428 20.49 -31.05 1.30
N GLY A 429 21.26 -32.09 1.60
CA GLY A 429 21.03 -33.05 2.69
C GLY A 429 19.88 -34.04 2.43
N THR A 430 19.30 -34.09 1.24
CA THR A 430 18.43 -35.20 0.84
C THR A 430 19.24 -36.48 0.61
N LYS A 431 18.57 -37.63 0.76
CA LYS A 431 19.21 -38.95 0.68
C LYS A 431 18.60 -39.69 -0.50
N THR A 432 19.40 -39.93 -1.54
CA THR A 432 19.01 -40.67 -2.73
C THR A 432 19.53 -42.10 -2.61
N MET A 433 18.68 -43.09 -2.85
CA MET A 433 19.09 -44.49 -2.86
C MET A 433 19.19 -45.03 -4.29
N LEU A 434 20.09 -45.97 -4.55
CA LEU A 434 20.15 -46.65 -5.84
C LEU A 434 18.85 -47.45 -6.09
N THR A 435 18.31 -47.35 -7.31
CA THR A 435 17.09 -48.06 -7.74
C THR A 435 17.20 -49.56 -7.47
N GLY A 436 16.14 -50.16 -6.95
CA GLY A 436 16.11 -51.58 -6.55
C GLY A 436 16.44 -51.84 -5.08
N GLY A 437 16.92 -50.83 -4.34
CA GLY A 437 17.08 -50.92 -2.89
C GLY A 437 15.78 -50.82 -2.11
N THR A 438 15.86 -51.23 -0.85
CA THR A 438 14.79 -51.13 0.14
C THR A 438 15.32 -50.45 1.40
N LYS A 439 14.44 -49.69 2.07
CA LYS A 439 14.69 -49.15 3.41
C LYS A 439 13.90 -49.97 4.42
N THR A 440 14.59 -50.53 5.40
CA THR A 440 13.94 -51.26 6.50
C THR A 440 13.95 -50.41 7.75
N VAL A 441 12.85 -50.47 8.49
CA VAL A 441 12.65 -49.82 9.78
C VAL A 441 12.43 -50.92 10.81
N TYR A 442 13.30 -50.96 11.81
CA TYR A 442 13.19 -51.82 12.98
C TYR A 442 12.62 -50.99 14.13
N SER A 443 11.63 -51.51 14.83
CA SER A 443 11.00 -50.87 15.99
C SER A 443 10.76 -51.90 17.10
N TRP A 444 10.61 -51.43 18.33
CA TRP A 444 10.12 -52.28 19.41
C TRP A 444 8.59 -52.34 19.36
N ASP A 445 8.02 -53.54 19.38
CA ASP A 445 6.57 -53.77 19.46
C ASP A 445 6.24 -54.11 20.91
N THR A 446 5.65 -53.16 21.62
CA THR A 446 5.29 -53.28 23.04
C THR A 446 4.22 -54.34 23.26
N ASP A 447 3.27 -54.49 22.34
CA ASP A 447 2.18 -55.47 22.42
C ASP A 447 2.71 -56.90 22.23
N LYS A 448 3.71 -57.09 21.36
CA LYS A 448 4.36 -58.39 21.13
C LYS A 448 5.55 -58.67 22.06
N GLY A 449 6.00 -57.66 22.81
CA GLY A 449 7.17 -57.76 23.69
C GLY A 449 8.46 -58.10 22.93
N GLY A 450 8.64 -57.59 21.71
CA GLY A 450 9.77 -57.94 20.86
C GLY A 450 9.99 -57.02 19.67
N MET A 451 11.08 -57.26 18.92
CA MET A 451 11.41 -56.46 17.73
C MET A 451 10.42 -56.74 16.59
N SER A 452 9.94 -55.68 15.95
CA SER A 452 9.21 -55.71 14.68
C SER A 452 10.02 -55.03 13.58
N GLN A 453 9.77 -55.44 12.32
CA GLN A 453 10.40 -54.84 11.15
C GLN A 453 9.37 -54.50 10.08
N LYS A 454 9.59 -53.39 9.38
CA LYS A 454 8.77 -52.95 8.25
C LYS A 454 9.65 -52.37 7.15
N THR A 455 9.37 -52.75 5.91
CA THR A 455 9.96 -52.13 4.73
C THR A 455 9.17 -50.87 4.34
N GLU A 456 9.86 -49.74 4.19
CA GLU A 456 9.29 -48.48 3.72
C GLU A 456 9.75 -48.16 2.29
N THR A 457 8.85 -47.58 1.49
CA THR A 457 9.19 -47.00 0.18
C THR A 457 10.07 -45.77 0.36
N VAL A 458 11.18 -45.70 -0.40
CA VAL A 458 12.09 -44.57 -0.34
C VAL A 458 11.57 -43.41 -1.19
N LYS A 459 11.60 -42.20 -0.62
CA LYS A 459 11.06 -40.98 -1.26
C LYS A 459 11.86 -40.49 -2.47
N SER A 460 13.11 -40.91 -2.60
CA SER A 460 14.02 -40.52 -3.67
C SER A 460 14.93 -41.70 -4.02
N HIS A 461 14.84 -42.14 -5.27
CA HIS A 461 15.70 -43.16 -5.85
C HIS A 461 16.23 -42.68 -7.20
N SER A 462 17.41 -43.15 -7.58
CA SER A 462 18.00 -42.86 -8.89
C SER A 462 18.58 -44.12 -9.50
N GLY A 463 18.56 -44.24 -10.83
CA GLY A 463 19.26 -45.30 -11.55
C GLY A 463 20.78 -45.16 -11.47
N VAL A 464 21.27 -43.94 -11.24
CA VAL A 464 22.69 -43.57 -11.12
C VAL A 464 22.84 -42.55 -9.97
N LEU A 465 23.76 -42.79 -9.03
CA LEU A 465 24.09 -41.85 -7.95
C LEU A 465 25.27 -40.96 -8.38
N LYS A 466 25.23 -39.65 -8.08
CA LYS A 466 26.23 -38.69 -8.56
C LYS A 466 27.44 -38.61 -7.61
N ASN A 467 28.52 -39.28 -7.98
CA ASN A 467 29.85 -38.68 -7.82
C ASN A 467 30.79 -39.13 -8.95
N PRO A 468 30.92 -38.33 -10.02
CA PRO A 468 31.83 -38.66 -11.11
C PRO A 468 33.29 -38.66 -10.66
N LEU A 469 33.67 -37.88 -9.62
CA LEU A 469 35.08 -37.72 -9.22
C LEU A 469 35.60 -38.82 -8.29
N ILE A 470 34.73 -39.43 -7.46
CA ILE A 470 35.10 -40.61 -6.67
C ILE A 470 35.33 -41.81 -7.61
N ASN A 471 34.50 -41.97 -8.64
CA ASN A 471 34.66 -43.05 -9.62
C ASN A 471 35.78 -42.75 -10.64
N LEU A 472 36.02 -41.49 -11.04
CA LEU A 472 37.08 -41.14 -11.99
C LEU A 472 38.48 -41.43 -11.45
N ASN A 473 38.74 -41.11 -10.17
CA ASN A 473 40.06 -41.35 -9.57
C ASN A 473 40.32 -42.85 -9.38
N GLU A 474 39.31 -43.60 -8.94
CA GLU A 474 39.39 -45.07 -8.84
C GLU A 474 39.56 -45.73 -10.22
N GLU A 475 38.85 -45.26 -11.25
CA GLU A 475 38.97 -45.80 -12.61
C GLU A 475 40.28 -45.37 -13.30
N ILE A 476 40.81 -44.16 -13.04
CA ILE A 476 42.16 -43.74 -13.44
C ILE A 476 43.20 -44.68 -12.81
N GLN A 477 43.09 -44.92 -11.50
CA GLN A 477 44.02 -45.79 -10.78
C GLN A 477 43.93 -47.25 -11.27
N ARG A 478 42.73 -47.74 -11.53
CA ARG A 478 42.49 -49.08 -12.09
C ARG A 478 43.04 -49.22 -13.51
N LEU A 479 42.83 -48.22 -14.38
CA LEU A 479 43.41 -48.17 -15.72
C LEU A 479 44.94 -48.20 -15.67
N GLU A 480 45.54 -47.45 -14.74
CA GLU A 480 47.00 -47.45 -14.53
C GLU A 480 47.53 -48.81 -14.07
N GLU A 481 46.82 -49.50 -13.16
CA GLU A 481 47.18 -50.85 -12.72
C GLU A 481 47.00 -51.90 -13.82
N LEU A 482 45.93 -51.79 -14.61
CA LEU A 482 45.66 -52.67 -15.75
C LEU A 482 46.77 -52.56 -16.79
N LEU A 483 47.18 -51.34 -17.15
CA LEU A 483 48.27 -51.06 -18.09
C LEU A 483 49.65 -51.51 -17.57
N LYS A 484 49.86 -51.56 -16.24
CA LYS A 484 51.10 -52.06 -15.60
C LYS A 484 51.14 -53.59 -15.45
N SER A 485 50.03 -54.30 -15.66
CA SER A 485 49.97 -55.74 -15.42
C SER A 485 50.84 -56.57 -16.39
N LYS A 486 51.30 -57.75 -15.95
CA LYS A 486 52.14 -58.67 -16.76
C LYS A 486 51.53 -59.02 -18.13
N LYS A 487 50.20 -58.87 -18.29
CA LYS A 487 49.46 -59.08 -19.53
C LYS A 487 49.88 -58.13 -20.67
N PHE A 488 50.46 -56.97 -20.36
CA PHE A 488 50.91 -55.97 -21.34
C PHE A 488 52.44 -55.81 -21.39
N THR A 489 53.20 -56.59 -20.62
CA THR A 489 54.66 -56.44 -20.47
C THR A 489 55.54 -57.04 -21.59
N SER A 490 54.96 -57.70 -22.60
CA SER A 490 55.74 -58.19 -23.76
C SER A 490 55.42 -57.41 -25.04
N LYS A 491 56.48 -56.92 -25.70
CA LYS A 491 56.46 -56.16 -26.96
C LYS A 491 55.59 -56.80 -28.06
N LYS A 492 54.33 -56.38 -28.13
CA LYS A 492 53.54 -56.16 -29.35
C LYS A 492 52.38 -55.23 -28.95
N GLN A 493 52.28 -54.08 -29.60
CA GLN A 493 51.19 -53.10 -29.42
C GLN A 493 49.85 -53.79 -29.70
N SER A 494 49.20 -54.23 -28.64
CA SER A 494 47.81 -54.63 -28.70
C SER A 494 46.99 -53.36 -28.95
N LYS A 495 46.06 -53.36 -29.93
CA LYS A 495 45.09 -52.26 -30.09
C LYS A 495 44.34 -51.94 -28.78
N HIS A 496 44.22 -52.92 -27.88
CA HIS A 496 43.70 -52.69 -26.53
C HIS A 496 44.55 -51.71 -25.71
N TYR A 497 45.88 -51.79 -25.81
CA TYR A 497 46.79 -50.91 -25.07
C TYR A 497 46.66 -49.45 -25.53
N GLU A 498 46.61 -49.21 -26.84
CA GLU A 498 46.45 -47.87 -27.40
C GLU A 498 45.11 -47.24 -27.01
N LEU A 499 44.01 -48.01 -27.11
CA LEU A 499 42.66 -47.57 -26.74
C LEU A 499 42.53 -47.26 -25.23
N LEU A 500 43.07 -48.13 -24.37
CA LEU A 500 43.07 -47.93 -22.91
C LEU A 500 43.95 -46.75 -22.50
N SER A 501 45.10 -46.56 -23.16
CA SER A 501 45.98 -45.41 -22.93
C SER A 501 45.34 -44.10 -23.37
N GLY A 502 44.62 -44.09 -24.50
CA GLY A 502 43.84 -42.93 -24.95
C GLY A 502 42.74 -42.56 -23.97
N THR A 503 42.09 -43.57 -23.39
CA THR A 503 41.04 -43.37 -22.37
C THR A 503 41.60 -42.83 -21.06
N LEU A 504 42.75 -43.33 -20.61
CA LEU A 504 43.45 -42.81 -19.44
C LEU A 504 43.85 -41.34 -19.65
N HIS A 505 44.29 -40.96 -20.85
CA HIS A 505 44.59 -39.56 -21.17
C HIS A 505 43.33 -38.70 -21.12
N ALA A 506 42.24 -39.12 -21.76
CA ALA A 506 40.96 -38.40 -21.74
C ALA A 506 40.41 -38.22 -20.31
N PHE A 507 40.49 -39.25 -19.47
CA PHE A 507 40.08 -39.17 -18.06
C PHE A 507 40.92 -38.19 -17.25
N ARG A 508 42.23 -38.06 -17.55
CA ARG A 508 43.09 -37.04 -16.91
C ARG A 508 42.78 -35.63 -17.40
N GLU A 509 42.51 -35.46 -18.70
CA GLU A 509 42.11 -34.17 -19.26
C GLU A 509 40.78 -33.68 -18.66
N VAL A 510 39.79 -34.58 -18.50
CA VAL A 510 38.51 -34.30 -17.83
C VAL A 510 38.68 -33.98 -16.34
N ARG A 511 39.70 -34.53 -15.69
CA ARG A 511 40.04 -34.25 -14.29
C ARG A 511 40.67 -32.87 -14.12
N GLU A 512 41.52 -32.44 -15.07
CA GLU A 512 42.34 -31.23 -14.94
C GLU A 512 41.72 -29.99 -15.60
N ASN A 513 40.75 -30.16 -16.50
CA ASN A 513 40.07 -29.07 -17.21
C ASN A 513 38.54 -29.05 -16.94
N GLU A 514 37.86 -27.96 -17.28
CA GLU A 514 36.39 -27.91 -17.26
C GLU A 514 35.80 -28.98 -18.19
N LEU A 515 34.81 -29.73 -17.70
CA LEU A 515 34.20 -30.92 -18.33
C LEU A 515 33.76 -30.76 -19.80
N ASP A 516 33.44 -29.54 -20.22
CA ASP A 516 33.03 -29.22 -21.60
C ASP A 516 34.19 -29.23 -22.61
N PHE A 517 35.44 -29.04 -22.16
CA PHE A 517 36.57 -28.78 -23.05
C PHE A 517 37.02 -30.02 -23.85
N TYR A 518 36.79 -31.23 -23.32
CA TYR A 518 37.18 -32.51 -23.95
C TYR A 518 35.99 -33.37 -24.40
N TYR A 519 34.77 -32.82 -24.38
CA TYR A 519 33.54 -33.56 -24.65
C TYR A 519 33.47 -34.15 -26.07
N SER A 520 33.95 -33.41 -27.08
CA SER A 520 34.09 -33.92 -28.45
C SER A 520 35.08 -35.09 -28.52
N GLY A 521 36.22 -34.97 -27.83
CA GLY A 521 37.23 -36.04 -27.75
C GLY A 521 36.72 -37.31 -27.04
N LEU A 522 35.88 -37.17 -26.01
CA LEU A 522 35.23 -38.31 -25.36
C LEU A 522 34.26 -39.04 -26.29
N LYS A 523 33.50 -38.31 -27.12
CA LYS A 523 32.58 -38.89 -28.11
C LYS A 523 33.32 -39.63 -29.22
N GLU A 524 34.43 -39.10 -29.70
CA GLU A 524 35.28 -39.79 -30.68
C GLU A 524 35.89 -41.07 -30.09
N LEU A 525 36.48 -40.97 -28.89
CA LEU A 525 37.03 -42.12 -28.17
C LEU A 525 35.97 -43.21 -27.90
N LYS A 526 34.71 -42.81 -27.67
CA LYS A 526 33.59 -43.74 -27.47
C LYS A 526 33.28 -44.55 -28.72
N LEU A 527 33.31 -43.91 -29.89
CA LEU A 527 33.12 -44.57 -31.18
C LEU A 527 34.24 -45.58 -31.44
N ASP A 528 35.48 -45.19 -31.17
CA ASP A 528 36.65 -46.09 -31.28
C ASP A 528 36.51 -47.29 -30.32
N PHE A 529 35.98 -47.07 -29.11
CA PHE A 529 35.73 -48.13 -28.13
C PHE A 529 34.66 -49.12 -28.59
N ASP A 530 33.56 -48.63 -29.18
CA ASP A 530 32.47 -49.47 -29.69
C ASP A 530 32.88 -50.29 -30.92
N GLU A 531 33.64 -49.69 -31.85
CA GLU A 531 34.19 -50.39 -33.01
C GLU A 531 35.17 -51.49 -32.58
N HIS A 532 36.04 -51.17 -31.61
CA HIS A 532 37.03 -52.11 -31.11
C HIS A 532 36.40 -53.28 -30.34
N LEU A 533 35.35 -53.03 -29.55
CA LEU A 533 34.57 -54.08 -28.87
C LEU A 533 33.87 -55.00 -29.87
N SER A 534 33.29 -54.44 -30.94
CA SER A 534 32.59 -55.20 -31.98
C SER A 534 33.55 -56.10 -32.78
N SER A 535 34.77 -55.63 -33.01
CA SER A 535 35.80 -56.37 -33.75
C SER A 535 36.55 -57.41 -32.91
N ASN A 536 36.45 -57.35 -31.57
CA ASN A 536 37.20 -58.22 -30.65
C ASN A 536 36.33 -58.83 -29.54
N PRO A 537 35.23 -59.53 -29.87
CA PRO A 537 34.25 -60.01 -28.87
C PRO A 537 34.80 -61.08 -27.92
N ASN A 538 35.85 -61.80 -28.32
CA ASN A 538 36.46 -62.90 -27.54
C ASN A 538 37.75 -62.48 -26.80
N SER A 539 37.95 -61.18 -26.54
CA SER A 539 39.16 -60.69 -25.86
C SER A 539 39.27 -61.20 -24.42
N GLU A 540 40.48 -61.56 -23.99
CA GLU A 540 40.77 -62.03 -22.62
C GLU A 540 40.54 -60.96 -21.54
N ILE A 541 40.35 -59.70 -21.94
CA ILE A 541 40.06 -58.55 -21.06
C ILE A 541 38.72 -57.88 -21.39
N ILE A 542 37.84 -58.57 -22.13
CA ILE A 542 36.56 -58.02 -22.60
C ILE A 542 35.68 -57.44 -21.47
N GLY A 543 35.76 -58.01 -20.27
CA GLY A 543 35.06 -57.50 -19.08
C GLY A 543 35.54 -56.11 -18.64
N GLU A 544 36.85 -55.84 -18.71
CA GLU A 544 37.40 -54.51 -18.38
C GLU A 544 37.09 -53.49 -19.48
N LEU A 545 37.13 -53.91 -20.76
CA LEU A 545 36.77 -53.04 -21.87
C LEU A 545 35.30 -52.62 -21.81
N ASN A 546 34.37 -53.55 -21.58
CA ASN A 546 32.95 -53.23 -21.43
C ASN A 546 32.69 -52.30 -20.24
N ARG A 547 33.41 -52.49 -19.13
CA ARG A 547 33.31 -51.61 -17.96
C ARG A 547 33.76 -50.20 -18.29
N ILE A 548 34.93 -50.04 -18.90
CA ILE A 548 35.49 -48.72 -19.25
C ILE A 548 34.59 -48.01 -20.28
N ASN A 549 34.04 -48.74 -21.25
CA ASN A 549 33.08 -48.20 -22.22
C ASN A 549 31.80 -47.69 -21.55
N ALA A 550 31.30 -48.40 -20.54
CA ALA A 550 30.13 -47.96 -19.76
C ALA A 550 30.45 -46.70 -18.94
N VAL A 551 31.60 -46.66 -18.28
CA VAL A 551 32.08 -45.47 -17.55
C VAL A 551 32.20 -44.27 -18.49
N LEU A 552 32.79 -44.46 -19.68
CA LEU A 552 32.92 -43.42 -20.70
C LEU A 552 31.54 -42.89 -21.15
N GLN A 553 30.56 -43.77 -21.35
CA GLN A 553 29.18 -43.40 -21.68
C GLN A 553 28.50 -42.60 -20.56
N ASP A 554 28.71 -42.98 -19.30
CA ASP A 554 28.16 -42.28 -18.15
C ASP A 554 28.70 -40.84 -18.06
N PHE A 555 30.01 -40.65 -18.29
CA PHE A 555 30.60 -39.30 -18.35
C PHE A 555 30.01 -38.44 -19.47
N ILE A 556 29.85 -38.99 -20.68
CA ILE A 556 29.24 -38.27 -21.80
C ILE A 556 27.81 -37.85 -21.47
N THR A 557 27.04 -38.74 -20.84
CA THR A 557 25.64 -38.49 -20.45
C THR A 557 25.55 -37.42 -19.36
N ASP A 558 26.47 -37.42 -18.39
CA ASP A 558 26.53 -36.40 -17.34
C ASP A 558 26.89 -35.02 -17.89
N ILE A 559 27.81 -34.94 -18.86
CA ILE A 559 28.16 -33.68 -19.54
C ILE A 559 26.95 -33.14 -20.32
N GLU A 560 26.23 -33.99 -21.05
CA GLU A 560 24.99 -33.62 -21.75
C GLU A 560 23.93 -33.06 -20.78
N ALA A 561 23.74 -33.71 -19.63
CA ALA A 561 22.80 -33.26 -18.61
C ALA A 561 23.22 -31.96 -17.91
N GLN A 562 24.50 -31.63 -17.85
CA GLN A 562 24.99 -30.33 -17.35
C GLN A 562 24.77 -29.22 -18.38
N ASN A 563 25.07 -29.49 -19.65
CA ASN A 563 24.81 -28.57 -20.76
C ASN A 563 23.33 -28.22 -20.90
N LEU A 564 22.43 -29.21 -20.76
CA LEU A 564 20.99 -28.98 -20.77
C LEU A 564 20.56 -28.03 -19.63
N ARG A 565 21.10 -28.23 -18.42
CA ARG A 565 20.83 -27.37 -17.26
C ARG A 565 21.34 -25.94 -17.47
N ARG A 566 22.46 -25.74 -18.16
CA ARG A 566 22.97 -24.41 -18.53
C ARG A 566 22.00 -23.68 -19.47
N ILE A 567 21.50 -24.37 -20.50
CA ILE A 567 20.53 -23.83 -21.47
C ILE A 567 19.22 -23.44 -20.76
N GLU A 568 18.70 -24.29 -19.87
CA GLU A 568 17.50 -23.98 -19.07
C GLU A 568 17.68 -22.74 -18.19
N LEU A 569 18.88 -22.55 -17.64
CA LEU A 569 19.24 -21.40 -16.82
C LEU A 569 19.26 -20.10 -17.66
N GLU A 570 19.87 -20.15 -18.84
CA GLU A 570 19.91 -19.03 -19.79
C GLU A 570 18.50 -18.63 -20.25
N HIS A 571 17.65 -19.62 -20.56
CA HIS A 571 16.25 -19.36 -20.91
C HIS A 571 15.46 -18.74 -19.75
N SER A 572 15.74 -19.16 -18.51
CA SER A 572 15.15 -18.57 -17.31
C SER A 572 15.55 -17.10 -17.13
N VAL A 573 16.81 -16.74 -17.42
CA VAL A 573 17.28 -15.34 -17.39
C VAL A 573 16.50 -14.48 -18.39
N LEU A 574 16.28 -14.98 -19.62
CA LEU A 574 15.50 -14.25 -20.63
C LEU A 574 14.06 -13.98 -20.16
N LEU A 575 13.39 -14.99 -19.62
CA LEU A 575 12.03 -14.84 -19.07
C LEU A 575 11.96 -13.83 -17.91
N VAL A 576 12.98 -13.78 -17.05
CA VAL A 576 13.03 -12.79 -15.95
C VAL A 576 13.28 -11.38 -16.49
N ARG A 577 14.10 -11.22 -17.53
CA ARG A 577 14.30 -9.93 -18.23
C ARG A 577 13.03 -9.43 -18.90
N GLU A 578 12.25 -10.31 -19.53
CA GLU A 578 10.94 -9.94 -20.09
C GLU A 578 9.99 -9.44 -18.99
N LYS A 579 9.95 -10.13 -17.84
CA LYS A 579 9.16 -9.69 -16.68
C LYS A 579 9.67 -8.38 -16.08
N TYR A 580 10.97 -8.10 -16.17
CA TYR A 580 11.55 -6.83 -15.77
C TYR A 580 11.05 -5.69 -16.67
N GLU A 581 11.08 -5.84 -17.99
CA GLU A 581 10.56 -4.83 -18.92
C GLU A 581 9.05 -4.61 -18.76
N ALA A 582 8.27 -5.69 -18.62
CA ALA A 582 6.83 -5.61 -18.38
C ALA A 582 6.49 -4.89 -17.06
N ALA A 583 7.34 -4.99 -16.03
CA ALA A 583 7.13 -4.30 -14.77
C ALA A 583 7.33 -2.78 -14.88
N LYS A 584 8.15 -2.29 -15.84
CA LYS A 584 8.49 -0.86 -15.96
C LYS A 584 7.32 0.03 -16.40
N VAL A 585 6.34 -0.55 -17.10
CA VAL A 585 5.17 0.15 -17.66
C VAL A 585 3.98 0.16 -16.70
N LEU A 586 4.06 -0.55 -15.59
CA LEU A 586 3.01 -0.59 -14.57
C LEU A 586 2.91 0.74 -13.81
N GLU A 587 1.73 0.98 -13.26
CA GLU A 587 1.51 2.07 -12.31
C GLU A 587 2.48 1.92 -11.13
N VAL A 588 3.01 3.04 -10.61
CA VAL A 588 4.17 3.06 -9.71
C VAL A 588 4.03 2.14 -8.49
N GLY A 589 2.82 1.99 -7.95
CA GLY A 589 2.55 1.14 -6.79
C GLY A 589 2.67 -0.36 -7.09
N ASP A 590 2.24 -0.78 -8.28
CA ASP A 590 2.35 -2.17 -8.73
C ASP A 590 3.71 -2.47 -9.37
N LYS A 591 4.32 -1.46 -10.02
CA LYS A 591 5.71 -1.48 -10.48
C LYS A 591 6.68 -1.84 -9.35
N VAL A 592 6.61 -1.15 -8.20
CA VAL A 592 7.49 -1.45 -7.05
C VAL A 592 7.32 -2.88 -6.57
N LYS A 593 6.08 -3.38 -6.47
CA LYS A 593 5.82 -4.77 -6.04
C LYS A 593 6.38 -5.78 -7.04
N LYS A 594 6.17 -5.55 -8.33
CA LYS A 594 6.59 -6.48 -9.38
C LYS A 594 8.11 -6.48 -9.55
N LEU A 595 8.75 -5.32 -9.52
CA LEU A 595 10.21 -5.21 -9.59
C LEU A 595 10.90 -5.91 -8.41
N LYS A 596 10.34 -5.83 -7.18
CA LYS A 596 10.87 -6.60 -6.03
C LYS A 596 10.84 -8.11 -6.27
N LYS A 597 9.74 -8.64 -6.79
CA LYS A 597 9.63 -10.08 -7.14
C LYS A 597 10.62 -10.47 -8.23
N THR A 598 10.77 -9.63 -9.24
CA THR A 598 11.74 -9.85 -10.31
C THR A 598 13.18 -9.79 -9.78
N HIS A 599 13.48 -8.92 -8.82
CA HIS A 599 14.77 -8.84 -8.16
C HIS A 599 15.08 -10.12 -7.36
N GLU A 600 14.10 -10.65 -6.61
CA GLU A 600 14.23 -11.95 -5.92
C GLU A 600 14.53 -13.09 -6.90
N TRP A 601 13.90 -13.10 -8.08
CA TRP A 601 14.21 -14.11 -9.11
C TRP A 601 15.62 -13.95 -9.70
N PHE A 602 16.10 -12.74 -9.93
CA PHE A 602 17.49 -12.53 -10.37
C PHE A 602 18.50 -12.96 -9.30
N LEU A 603 18.21 -12.72 -8.01
CA LEU A 603 19.05 -13.19 -6.89
C LEU A 603 19.07 -14.72 -6.79
N ASP A 604 17.91 -15.38 -6.95
CA ASP A 604 17.83 -16.85 -7.00
C ASP A 604 18.69 -17.40 -8.15
N LEU A 605 18.54 -16.86 -9.36
CA LEU A 605 19.34 -17.28 -10.52
C LEU A 605 20.85 -17.04 -10.29
N ALA A 606 21.23 -15.88 -9.74
CA ALA A 606 22.61 -15.56 -9.40
C ALA A 606 23.20 -16.42 -8.27
N SER A 607 22.36 -17.10 -7.48
CA SER A 607 22.83 -18.02 -6.44
C SER A 607 23.20 -19.40 -6.98
N ARG A 608 22.78 -19.74 -8.21
CA ARG A 608 22.93 -21.08 -8.80
C ARG A 608 24.32 -21.35 -9.37
N SER A 609 25.10 -20.32 -9.72
CA SER A 609 26.51 -20.45 -10.12
C SER A 609 27.28 -19.13 -9.97
N VAL A 610 28.62 -19.19 -9.96
CA VAL A 610 29.49 -17.99 -9.89
C VAL A 610 29.43 -17.20 -11.20
N GLU A 611 29.36 -17.88 -12.33
CA GLU A 611 29.24 -17.30 -13.67
C GLU A 611 27.93 -16.51 -13.80
N MET A 612 26.81 -17.08 -13.33
CA MET A 612 25.52 -16.39 -13.30
C MET A 612 25.53 -15.16 -12.42
N ARG A 613 26.24 -15.21 -11.28
CA ARG A 613 26.37 -14.06 -10.38
C ARG A 613 27.04 -12.88 -11.07
N GLU A 614 28.13 -13.11 -11.80
CA GLU A 614 28.80 -12.05 -12.55
C GLU A 614 27.97 -11.59 -13.76
N GLN A 615 27.32 -12.50 -14.47
CA GLN A 615 26.45 -12.15 -15.61
C GLN A 615 25.26 -11.26 -15.19
N LEU A 616 24.64 -11.54 -14.05
CA LEU A 616 23.41 -10.86 -13.57
C LEU A 616 23.70 -9.64 -12.69
N LYS A 617 24.95 -9.36 -12.34
CA LYS A 617 25.36 -8.27 -11.46
C LYS A 617 24.83 -6.90 -11.89
N HIS A 618 24.89 -6.62 -13.20
CA HIS A 618 24.36 -5.38 -13.77
C HIS A 618 22.83 -5.32 -13.74
N ASP A 619 22.15 -6.44 -14.00
CA ASP A 619 20.68 -6.53 -13.97
C ASP A 619 20.14 -6.32 -12.55
N ILE A 620 20.76 -6.98 -11.56
CA ILE A 620 20.47 -6.82 -10.13
C ILE A 620 20.66 -5.36 -9.70
N SER A 621 21.80 -4.76 -10.04
CA SER A 621 22.07 -3.36 -9.69
C SER A 621 21.09 -2.38 -10.37
N ALA A 622 20.68 -2.66 -11.61
CA ALA A 622 19.74 -1.83 -12.35
C ALA A 622 18.34 -1.89 -11.73
N ILE A 623 17.86 -3.08 -11.37
CA ILE A 623 16.53 -3.24 -10.78
C ILE A 623 16.46 -2.66 -9.36
N GLU A 624 17.54 -2.74 -8.56
CA GLU A 624 17.62 -2.08 -7.26
C GLU A 624 17.48 -0.57 -7.38
N ARG A 625 18.20 0.05 -8.33
CA ARG A 625 18.09 1.49 -8.62
C ARG A 625 16.67 1.85 -9.07
N GLU A 626 16.07 1.07 -9.96
CA GLU A 626 14.71 1.32 -10.44
C GLU A 626 13.67 1.19 -9.31
N ILE A 627 13.83 0.21 -8.40
CA ILE A 627 12.99 0.07 -7.20
C ILE A 627 13.11 1.31 -6.31
N GLN A 628 14.33 1.79 -6.09
CA GLN A 628 14.55 2.97 -5.26
C GLN A 628 13.90 4.21 -5.86
N VAL A 629 14.15 4.47 -7.15
CA VAL A 629 13.53 5.59 -7.89
C VAL A 629 12.01 5.48 -7.88
N ALA A 630 11.45 4.29 -8.11
CA ALA A 630 10.00 4.09 -8.11
C ALA A 630 9.37 4.30 -6.72
N LYS A 631 10.04 3.93 -5.61
CA LYS A 631 9.58 4.24 -4.25
C LYS A 631 9.57 5.74 -3.95
N GLU A 632 10.61 6.45 -4.37
CA GLU A 632 10.68 7.90 -4.23
C GLU A 632 9.59 8.60 -5.05
N SER A 633 9.39 8.16 -6.30
CA SER A 633 8.30 8.59 -7.16
C SER A 633 6.93 8.33 -6.53
N GLN A 634 6.71 7.14 -5.96
CA GLN A 634 5.47 6.79 -5.27
C GLN A 634 5.19 7.76 -4.11
N ALA A 635 6.16 7.95 -3.22
CA ALA A 635 6.03 8.84 -2.07
C ALA A 635 5.81 10.30 -2.48
N LYS A 636 6.36 10.72 -3.63
CA LYS A 636 6.15 12.06 -4.20
C LYS A 636 4.74 12.20 -4.78
N LEU A 637 4.33 11.27 -5.65
CA LEU A 637 3.02 11.30 -6.33
C LEU A 637 1.86 11.10 -5.35
N ASP A 638 2.06 10.42 -4.22
CA ASP A 638 1.06 10.28 -3.16
C ASP A 638 0.76 11.60 -2.42
N LYS A 639 1.65 12.59 -2.52
CA LYS A 639 1.50 13.91 -1.88
C LYS A 639 0.91 14.96 -2.82
N TRP A 640 0.86 14.71 -4.13
CA TRP A 640 0.34 15.67 -5.09
C TRP A 640 -1.14 15.93 -4.85
N GLU A 641 -1.57 17.18 -5.02
CA GLU A 641 -2.97 17.53 -4.86
C GLU A 641 -3.82 16.85 -5.94
N VAL A 642 -4.97 16.29 -5.55
CA VAL A 642 -5.92 15.69 -6.48
C VAL A 642 -7.21 16.50 -6.47
N GLY A 643 -7.55 17.07 -7.62
CA GLY A 643 -8.76 17.84 -7.79
C GLY A 643 -10.04 16.99 -7.68
N SER A 644 -11.09 17.56 -7.08
CA SER A 644 -12.42 16.95 -7.10
C SER A 644 -13.10 17.26 -8.43
N ILE A 645 -13.44 16.22 -9.19
CA ILE A 645 -14.06 16.34 -10.52
C ILE A 645 -15.57 16.20 -10.39
N ARG A 646 -16.31 17.22 -10.81
CA ARG A 646 -17.77 17.18 -10.82
C ARG A 646 -18.26 16.31 -11.97
N ARG A 647 -19.27 15.47 -11.69
CA ARG A 647 -20.03 14.74 -12.70
C ARG A 647 -21.40 15.37 -12.80
N ASP A 648 -21.61 16.17 -13.83
CA ASP A 648 -22.97 16.60 -14.19
C ASP A 648 -23.68 15.42 -14.86
N PRO A 649 -24.95 15.12 -14.55
CA PRO A 649 -25.74 14.11 -15.27
C PRO A 649 -25.83 14.35 -16.79
N ILE A 650 -25.48 15.54 -17.28
CA ILE A 650 -25.50 15.89 -18.71
C ILE A 650 -24.13 16.44 -19.13
N THR A 651 -23.33 15.61 -19.81
CA THR A 651 -21.97 15.98 -20.28
C THR A 651 -21.90 16.11 -21.80
N ASP A 652 -20.94 16.89 -22.31
CA ASP A 652 -20.59 16.90 -23.74
C ASP A 652 -20.27 15.45 -24.20
N PRO A 653 -20.65 15.04 -25.42
CA PRO A 653 -20.41 13.70 -25.91
C PRO A 653 -18.94 13.58 -26.27
N PHE A 654 -18.30 12.54 -25.78
CA PHE A 654 -16.94 12.21 -26.19
C PHE A 654 -17.01 11.29 -27.41
N VAL A 655 -16.62 11.80 -28.58
CA VAL A 655 -16.75 11.09 -29.86
C VAL A 655 -15.42 11.08 -30.60
N GLY A 656 -15.10 9.96 -31.25
CA GLY A 656 -13.91 9.76 -32.08
C GLY A 656 -12.75 9.03 -31.40
N TYR A 657 -12.81 8.86 -30.08
CA TYR A 657 -11.81 8.13 -29.29
C TYR A 657 -12.53 7.35 -28.20
N THR A 658 -11.96 6.23 -27.76
CA THR A 658 -12.53 5.46 -26.66
C THR A 658 -12.35 6.20 -25.33
N ARG A 659 -11.18 6.82 -25.14
CA ARG A 659 -10.85 7.55 -23.91
C ARG A 659 -9.81 8.64 -24.16
N GLN A 660 -9.85 9.71 -23.36
CA GLN A 660 -8.75 10.67 -23.27
C GLN A 660 -7.91 10.43 -22.01
N ILE A 661 -6.59 10.42 -22.20
CA ILE A 661 -5.61 10.31 -21.11
C ILE A 661 -4.98 11.68 -20.91
N LEU A 662 -5.17 12.27 -19.74
CA LEU A 662 -4.60 13.55 -19.36
C LEU A 662 -3.38 13.33 -18.47
N ILE A 663 -2.20 13.68 -18.98
CA ILE A 663 -0.94 13.58 -18.25
C ILE A 663 -0.60 14.94 -17.66
N THR A 664 -0.57 15.03 -16.33
CA THR A 664 -0.12 16.21 -15.59
C THR A 664 1.28 15.95 -15.05
N THR A 665 2.23 16.85 -15.36
CA THR A 665 3.67 16.59 -15.15
C THR A 665 4.25 17.21 -13.89
N THR A 666 3.51 18.08 -13.21
CA THR A 666 3.98 18.85 -12.05
C THR A 666 2.84 19.13 -11.09
N ASP A 667 3.13 19.07 -9.78
CA ASP A 667 2.24 19.44 -8.68
C ASP A 667 2.14 20.97 -8.56
N ASP A 668 1.35 21.56 -9.44
CA ASP A 668 1.16 22.99 -9.54
C ASP A 668 -0.33 23.31 -9.59
N LEU A 669 -0.77 24.26 -8.75
CA LEU A 669 -2.19 24.59 -8.58
C LEU A 669 -2.87 25.00 -9.89
N GLU A 670 -2.17 25.69 -10.79
CA GLU A 670 -2.74 26.08 -12.09
C GLU A 670 -2.96 24.85 -12.98
N LEU A 671 -2.01 23.92 -13.00
CA LEU A 671 -2.13 22.66 -13.73
C LEU A 671 -3.21 21.74 -13.12
N ILE A 672 -3.30 21.66 -11.79
CA ILE A 672 -4.37 20.92 -11.10
C ILE A 672 -5.74 21.53 -11.42
N GLN A 673 -5.85 22.85 -11.47
CA GLN A 673 -7.09 23.51 -11.87
C GLN A 673 -7.44 23.26 -13.34
N ASN A 674 -6.44 23.22 -14.22
CA ASN A 674 -6.62 22.87 -15.64
C ASN A 674 -7.08 21.43 -15.80
N GLU A 675 -6.51 20.47 -15.09
CA GLU A 675 -6.93 19.07 -15.23
C GLU A 675 -8.36 18.83 -14.77
N ILE A 676 -8.81 19.48 -13.71
CA ILE A 676 -10.22 19.44 -13.27
C ILE A 676 -11.11 19.93 -14.42
N ARG A 677 -10.87 21.13 -14.94
CA ARG A 677 -11.67 21.74 -16.01
C ARG A 677 -11.69 20.85 -17.27
N LEU A 678 -10.55 20.28 -17.64
CA LEU A 678 -10.42 19.41 -18.83
C LEU A 678 -11.16 18.09 -18.68
N ALA A 679 -11.15 17.52 -17.47
CA ALA A 679 -11.81 16.25 -17.16
C ALA A 679 -13.32 16.43 -16.97
N GLU A 680 -13.78 17.50 -16.34
CA GLU A 680 -15.21 17.83 -16.15
C GLU A 680 -15.95 17.99 -17.49
N LYS A 681 -15.23 18.27 -18.58
CA LYS A 681 -15.82 18.26 -19.93
C LYS A 681 -16.27 16.87 -20.38
N TYR A 682 -15.52 15.82 -20.01
CA TYR A 682 -15.76 14.42 -20.39
C TYR A 682 -15.45 13.49 -19.21
N PRO A 683 -16.18 13.61 -18.08
CA PRO A 683 -15.77 13.00 -16.83
C PRO A 683 -15.76 11.48 -16.90
N ASP A 684 -16.65 10.88 -17.70
CA ASP A 684 -16.73 9.42 -17.85
C ASP A 684 -15.78 8.87 -18.94
N ASN A 685 -15.15 9.74 -19.73
CA ASN A 685 -14.20 9.37 -20.78
C ASN A 685 -12.79 9.92 -20.55
N THR A 686 -12.49 10.39 -19.33
CA THR A 686 -11.17 10.93 -18.98
C THR A 686 -10.50 10.05 -17.94
N THR A 687 -9.23 9.70 -18.19
CA THR A 687 -8.31 9.19 -17.16
C THR A 687 -7.26 10.26 -16.90
N ILE A 688 -7.07 10.66 -15.64
CA ILE A 688 -5.98 11.57 -15.25
C ILE A 688 -4.83 10.75 -14.69
N VAL A 689 -3.65 11.04 -15.20
CA VAL A 689 -2.38 10.44 -14.82
C VAL A 689 -1.45 11.53 -14.33
N HIS A 690 -1.03 11.44 -13.08
CA HIS A 690 0.07 12.25 -12.56
C HIS A 690 1.38 11.51 -12.85
N MET A 691 2.31 12.18 -13.53
CA MET A 691 3.54 11.56 -13.99
C MET A 691 4.75 12.42 -13.65
N ASP A 692 5.74 11.80 -13.00
CA ASP A 692 6.94 12.49 -12.57
C ASP A 692 8.00 12.57 -13.69
N LYS A 693 9.17 13.14 -13.37
CA LYS A 693 10.28 13.26 -14.33
C LYS A 693 10.85 11.92 -14.79
N ASN A 694 10.76 10.88 -13.99
CA ASN A 694 11.30 9.56 -14.32
C ASN A 694 10.36 8.76 -15.26
N GLY A 695 9.13 9.26 -15.45
CA GLY A 695 8.07 8.58 -16.18
C GLY A 695 7.30 7.57 -15.32
N ASN A 696 7.51 7.60 -13.99
CA ASN A 696 6.67 6.87 -13.07
C ASN A 696 5.36 7.61 -12.91
N TYR A 697 4.26 6.88 -12.89
CA TYR A 697 2.94 7.47 -12.92
C TYR A 697 1.98 6.84 -11.93
N LYS A 698 0.96 7.63 -11.58
CA LYS A 698 -0.18 7.24 -10.77
C LYS A 698 -1.47 7.67 -11.45
N VAL A 699 -2.45 6.78 -11.51
CA VAL A 699 -3.79 7.13 -11.99
C VAL A 699 -4.55 7.75 -10.82
N VAL A 700 -4.97 9.00 -10.97
CA VAL A 700 -5.65 9.76 -9.89
C VAL A 700 -7.15 9.96 -10.14
N TYR A 701 -7.60 9.76 -11.38
CA TYR A 701 -9.01 9.80 -11.75
C TYR A 701 -9.30 8.92 -12.97
N GLY A 702 -10.48 8.32 -13.01
CA GLY A 702 -10.94 7.50 -14.13
C GLY A 702 -10.49 6.04 -14.05
N LEU A 703 -10.59 5.32 -15.16
CA LEU A 703 -10.17 3.92 -15.26
C LEU A 703 -8.66 3.81 -15.20
N LYS A 704 -8.14 2.75 -14.55
CA LYS A 704 -6.74 2.35 -14.69
C LYS A 704 -6.43 2.04 -16.15
N LEU A 705 -5.17 2.24 -16.55
CA LEU A 705 -4.78 2.14 -17.96
C LEU A 705 -5.04 0.75 -18.55
N ASP A 706 -4.78 -0.31 -17.78
CA ASP A 706 -5.03 -1.71 -18.13
C ASP A 706 -6.52 -2.11 -18.14
N GLN A 707 -7.41 -1.22 -17.70
CA GLN A 707 -8.86 -1.44 -17.63
C GLN A 707 -9.63 -0.62 -18.66
N ILE A 708 -8.93 0.15 -19.50
CA ILE A 708 -9.59 0.95 -20.53
C ILE A 708 -10.17 0.01 -21.60
N PRO A 709 -11.39 0.25 -22.13
CA PRO A 709 -11.92 -0.53 -23.24
C PRO A 709 -11.10 -0.31 -24.52
N LYS A 710 -10.92 -1.36 -25.32
CA LYS A 710 -10.13 -1.33 -26.57
C LYS A 710 -10.51 -0.17 -27.50
N GLY A 711 -9.52 0.38 -28.21
CA GLY A 711 -9.72 1.37 -29.27
C GLY A 711 -8.77 2.57 -29.23
N ASP A 712 -9.13 3.61 -29.99
CA ASP A 712 -8.25 4.75 -30.24
C ASP A 712 -8.18 5.70 -29.02
N LEU A 713 -6.95 6.08 -28.64
CA LEU A 713 -6.69 6.95 -27.51
C LEU A 713 -6.33 8.38 -27.95
N LYS A 714 -6.77 9.34 -27.13
CA LYS A 714 -6.32 10.73 -27.19
C LYS A 714 -5.50 11.06 -25.95
N VAL A 715 -4.21 11.31 -26.12
CA VAL A 715 -3.31 11.73 -25.03
C VAL A 715 -3.22 13.25 -25.01
N MET A 716 -3.28 13.83 -23.82
CA MET A 716 -3.18 15.27 -23.59
C MET A 716 -2.09 15.55 -22.58
N ILE A 717 -1.15 16.44 -22.93
CA ILE A 717 -0.07 16.85 -22.03
C ILE A 717 -0.48 18.17 -21.38
N ASN A 718 -0.69 18.14 -20.07
CA ASN A 718 -0.99 19.29 -19.22
C ASN A 718 0.28 19.67 -18.44
N ALA A 719 0.97 20.70 -18.92
CA ALA A 719 2.24 21.14 -18.38
C ALA A 719 2.45 22.63 -18.68
N HIS A 720 3.38 23.24 -17.94
CA HIS A 720 3.86 24.58 -18.26
C HIS A 720 4.71 24.56 -19.53
N GLY A 721 4.58 25.61 -20.33
CA GLY A 721 5.34 25.80 -21.56
C GLY A 721 6.27 26.99 -21.43
N ALA A 722 7.43 26.89 -22.05
CA ALA A 722 8.33 28.00 -22.33
C ALA A 722 8.66 27.98 -23.83
N LEU A 723 9.29 29.04 -24.35
CA LEU A 723 9.53 29.20 -25.78
C LEU A 723 10.18 27.94 -26.41
N GLY A 724 9.37 27.16 -27.13
CA GLY A 724 9.80 25.91 -27.77
C GLY A 724 10.15 24.73 -26.84
N SER A 725 9.74 24.75 -25.57
CA SER A 725 9.99 23.64 -24.62
C SER A 725 8.85 23.45 -23.63
N ILE A 726 8.75 22.23 -23.07
CA ILE A 726 7.84 21.92 -21.96
C ILE A 726 8.68 21.95 -20.69
N ALA A 727 8.24 22.70 -19.69
CA ALA A 727 9.04 22.99 -18.49
C ALA A 727 9.57 21.71 -17.85
N ASP A 728 10.89 21.70 -17.61
CA ASP A 728 11.65 20.60 -16.99
C ASP A 728 11.47 19.22 -17.65
N ARG A 729 11.10 19.16 -18.94
CA ARG A 729 10.96 17.91 -19.71
C ARG A 729 11.51 18.02 -21.13
N SER A 730 12.42 17.12 -21.47
CA SER A 730 12.90 16.89 -22.83
C SER A 730 11.82 16.28 -23.73
N ILE A 731 12.00 16.43 -25.05
CA ILE A 731 11.10 15.81 -26.04
C ILE A 731 11.15 14.29 -25.93
N GLU A 732 12.33 13.72 -25.65
CA GLU A 732 12.54 12.29 -25.43
C GLU A 732 11.76 11.76 -24.23
N GLU A 733 11.70 12.51 -23.13
CA GLU A 733 10.91 12.18 -21.96
C GLU A 733 9.41 12.23 -22.28
N ILE A 734 8.92 13.27 -22.95
CA ILE A 734 7.51 13.35 -23.35
C ILE A 734 7.13 12.19 -24.30
N ALA A 735 8.00 11.84 -25.25
CA ALA A 735 7.78 10.69 -26.11
C ALA A 735 7.80 9.36 -25.32
N LYS A 736 8.67 9.23 -24.32
CA LYS A 736 8.71 8.08 -23.41
C LYS A 736 7.41 7.98 -22.62
N TYR A 737 6.90 9.08 -22.07
CA TYR A 737 5.67 9.13 -21.28
C TYR A 737 4.48 8.64 -22.08
N ILE A 738 4.31 9.14 -23.31
CA ILE A 738 3.21 8.74 -24.19
C ILE A 738 3.33 7.24 -24.55
N SER A 739 4.54 6.76 -24.83
CA SER A 739 4.80 5.35 -25.11
C SER A 739 4.53 4.44 -23.91
N THR A 740 4.88 4.87 -22.69
CA THR A 740 4.54 4.16 -21.46
C THR A 740 3.02 4.07 -21.25
N ILE A 741 2.28 5.14 -21.55
CA ILE A 741 0.80 5.09 -21.50
C ILE A 741 0.25 4.07 -22.50
N GLU A 742 0.69 4.07 -23.75
CA GLU A 742 0.21 3.12 -24.76
C GLU A 742 0.52 1.67 -24.37
N GLN A 743 1.75 1.41 -23.90
CA GLN A 743 2.15 0.07 -23.42
C GLN A 743 1.35 -0.38 -22.20
N ALA A 744 1.08 0.54 -21.26
CA ALA A 744 0.29 0.24 -20.07
C ALA A 744 -1.19 -0.06 -20.38
N THR A 745 -1.72 0.45 -21.50
CA THR A 745 -3.08 0.12 -21.95
C THR A 745 -3.18 -1.22 -22.66
N GLY A 746 -2.12 -1.67 -23.34
CA GLY A 746 -2.04 -2.97 -24.02
C GLY A 746 -1.99 -2.89 -25.55
N GLU A 747 -1.94 -4.04 -26.23
CA GLU A 747 -1.69 -4.13 -27.69
C GLU A 747 -2.87 -3.71 -28.58
N ASP A 748 -4.10 -3.73 -28.05
CA ASP A 748 -5.31 -3.38 -28.80
C ASP A 748 -5.63 -1.87 -28.81
N PHE A 749 -4.64 -1.05 -28.48
CA PHE A 749 -4.79 0.40 -28.35
C PHE A 749 -3.90 1.11 -29.35
N SER A 750 -4.30 2.32 -29.71
CA SER A 750 -3.49 3.16 -30.60
C SER A 750 -3.64 4.61 -30.19
N VAL A 751 -2.51 5.25 -29.86
CA VAL A 751 -2.49 6.70 -29.67
C VAL A 751 -2.66 7.37 -31.03
N ARG A 752 -3.89 7.85 -31.31
CA ARG A 752 -4.22 8.54 -32.57
C ARG A 752 -4.05 10.05 -32.48
N LYS A 753 -4.10 10.60 -31.27
CA LYS A 753 -3.97 12.04 -31.05
C LYS A 753 -3.13 12.34 -29.82
N VAL A 754 -2.21 13.28 -29.98
CA VAL A 754 -1.50 13.94 -28.89
C VAL A 754 -1.86 15.43 -28.92
N SER A 755 -2.37 15.97 -27.82
CA SER A 755 -2.66 17.39 -27.67
C SER A 755 -1.75 18.03 -26.63
N LEU A 756 -0.82 18.85 -27.11
CA LEU A 756 0.04 19.67 -26.28
C LEU A 756 -0.73 20.94 -25.90
N ILE A 757 -1.01 21.09 -24.61
CA ILE A 757 -1.61 22.26 -23.97
C ILE A 757 -0.59 23.36 -23.61
N PRO A 758 0.72 23.07 -23.36
CA PRO A 758 1.68 24.09 -22.94
C PRO A 758 1.73 25.30 -23.88
N CYS A 759 1.94 26.47 -23.29
CA CYS A 759 2.04 27.76 -23.98
C CYS A 759 3.29 27.87 -24.85
N ASP A 760 3.22 28.71 -25.88
CA ASP A 760 4.37 29.24 -26.64
C ASP A 760 5.31 28.15 -27.21
N LEU A 761 4.74 27.00 -27.56
CA LEU A 761 5.46 25.93 -28.22
C LEU A 761 5.56 26.21 -29.72
N LYS A 762 6.76 26.06 -30.30
CA LYS A 762 6.95 26.19 -31.74
C LYS A 762 6.38 24.98 -32.50
N GLY A 763 5.94 25.18 -33.75
CA GLY A 763 5.50 24.10 -34.63
C GLY A 763 6.53 22.97 -34.76
N GLU A 764 7.82 23.33 -34.77
CA GLU A 764 8.95 22.40 -34.76
C GLU A 764 8.93 21.40 -33.60
N TYR A 765 8.40 21.77 -32.43
CA TYR A 765 8.32 20.86 -31.29
C TYR A 765 7.43 19.65 -31.62
N ALA A 766 6.27 19.89 -32.25
CA ALA A 766 5.36 18.82 -32.67
C ALA A 766 5.99 17.93 -33.76
N ILE A 767 6.73 18.51 -34.69
CA ILE A 767 7.47 17.78 -35.74
C ILE A 767 8.52 16.87 -35.11
N LYS A 768 9.35 17.40 -34.21
CA LYS A 768 10.37 16.62 -33.48
C LYS A 768 9.74 15.51 -32.64
N LEU A 769 8.65 15.81 -31.93
CA LEU A 769 7.93 14.83 -31.13
C LEU A 769 7.35 13.69 -31.99
N LEU A 770 6.75 13.98 -33.15
CA LEU A 770 6.28 12.96 -34.10
C LEU A 770 7.39 12.00 -34.52
N SER A 771 8.58 12.53 -34.86
CA SER A 771 9.73 11.69 -35.22
C SER A 771 10.17 10.78 -34.06
N LYS A 772 10.09 11.25 -32.82
CA LYS A 772 10.44 10.46 -31.62
C LYS A 772 9.38 9.43 -31.26
N LEU A 773 8.10 9.76 -31.46
CA LEU A 773 6.98 8.84 -31.30
C LEU A 773 7.04 7.68 -32.30
N ARG A 774 7.33 7.96 -33.59
CA ARG A 774 7.51 6.93 -34.61
C ARG A 774 8.62 5.93 -34.24
N LYS A 775 9.75 6.42 -33.72
CA LYS A 775 10.85 5.56 -33.24
C LYS A 775 10.46 4.65 -32.06
N ARG A 776 9.35 4.95 -31.38
CA ARG A 776 8.79 4.17 -30.28
C ARG A 776 7.56 3.34 -30.68
N GLY A 777 7.28 3.20 -31.98
CA GLY A 777 6.15 2.43 -32.51
C GLY A 777 4.87 3.24 -32.76
N ILE A 778 4.78 4.47 -32.26
CA ILE A 778 3.59 5.33 -32.42
C ILE A 778 3.67 6.09 -33.75
N SER A 779 3.18 5.46 -34.82
CA SER A 779 3.32 5.99 -36.19
C SER A 779 2.10 6.73 -36.72
N ASN A 780 0.92 6.49 -36.15
CA ASN A 780 -0.36 7.02 -36.65
C ASN A 780 -0.93 8.19 -35.84
N ALA A 781 -0.14 8.73 -34.91
CA ALA A 781 -0.56 9.85 -34.08
C ALA A 781 -0.55 11.18 -34.86
N LYS A 782 -1.56 12.03 -34.60
CA LYS A 782 -1.54 13.45 -34.95
C LYS A 782 -1.13 14.26 -33.73
N VAL A 783 -0.14 15.14 -33.85
CA VAL A 783 0.33 15.98 -32.72
C VAL A 783 -0.12 17.41 -32.94
N SER A 784 -0.91 17.94 -32.00
CA SER A 784 -1.33 19.35 -31.99
C SER A 784 -0.58 20.17 -30.95
N VAL A 785 -0.21 21.40 -31.32
CA VAL A 785 0.60 22.32 -30.53
C VAL A 785 -0.04 23.71 -30.47
N ARG A 786 0.27 24.47 -29.41
CA ARG A 786 -0.18 25.86 -29.23
C ARG A 786 1.02 26.79 -29.40
N LEU A 787 0.90 27.73 -30.35
CA LEU A 787 1.98 28.64 -30.72
C LEU A 787 2.06 29.88 -29.83
N VAL A 788 1.01 30.14 -29.05
CA VAL A 788 0.89 31.29 -28.15
C VAL A 788 0.36 30.82 -26.79
N LYS A 789 0.24 31.74 -25.83
CA LYS A 789 -0.39 31.48 -24.53
C LYS A 789 -1.75 30.81 -24.68
N THR A 790 -1.98 29.77 -23.89
CA THR A 790 -3.21 28.98 -23.89
C THR A 790 -3.88 29.04 -22.54
N SER A 791 -5.20 29.07 -22.53
CA SER A 791 -6.00 29.00 -21.32
C SER A 791 -7.08 27.95 -21.41
N VAL A 792 -7.33 27.28 -20.29
CA VAL A 792 -8.47 26.38 -20.11
C VAL A 792 -9.57 27.12 -19.37
N LEU A 793 -10.69 27.35 -20.05
CA LEU A 793 -11.88 27.97 -19.49
C LEU A 793 -12.58 27.02 -18.50
N PRO A 794 -13.45 27.52 -17.61
CA PRO A 794 -14.17 26.70 -16.64
C PRO A 794 -14.93 25.51 -17.24
N ASN A 795 -15.41 25.62 -18.48
CA ASN A 795 -16.08 24.54 -19.21
C ASN A 795 -15.13 23.57 -19.94
N GLY A 796 -13.83 23.55 -19.61
CA GLY A 796 -12.81 22.68 -20.19
C GLY A 796 -12.38 23.01 -21.62
N ARG A 797 -12.97 24.06 -22.23
CA ARG A 797 -12.61 24.52 -23.58
C ARG A 797 -11.35 25.36 -23.52
N LYS A 798 -10.58 25.32 -24.61
CA LYS A 798 -9.26 25.96 -24.68
C LYS A 798 -9.32 27.16 -25.61
N VAL A 799 -8.76 28.26 -25.18
CA VAL A 799 -8.59 29.48 -25.98
C VAL A 799 -7.12 29.85 -26.06
N THR A 800 -6.75 30.53 -27.13
CA THR A 800 -5.39 31.05 -27.37
C THR A 800 -5.39 32.56 -27.20
N VAL A 801 -4.33 33.10 -26.64
CA VAL A 801 -4.22 34.50 -26.24
C VAL A 801 -2.96 35.07 -26.83
N ASP A 802 -3.11 36.11 -27.63
CA ASP A 802 -2.00 36.74 -28.33
C ASP A 802 -1.58 38.02 -27.62
N SER A 803 -0.40 38.00 -26.99
CA SER A 803 0.16 39.20 -26.34
C SER A 803 0.57 40.28 -27.32
N ALA A 804 0.88 39.93 -28.59
CA ALA A 804 1.25 40.90 -29.61
C ALA A 804 0.02 41.69 -30.11
N ASP A 805 -1.17 41.10 -30.02
CA ASP A 805 -2.45 41.70 -30.39
C ASP A 805 -3.26 42.13 -29.15
N GLY A 806 -2.61 42.84 -28.21
CA GLY A 806 -3.28 43.42 -27.05
C GLY A 806 -3.95 42.42 -26.10
N PHE A 807 -3.46 41.18 -26.04
CA PHE A 807 -4.05 40.06 -25.28
C PHE A 807 -5.43 39.63 -25.80
N ARG A 808 -5.70 39.82 -27.09
CA ARG A 808 -6.93 39.36 -27.71
C ARG A 808 -7.01 37.84 -27.65
N THR A 809 -8.13 37.35 -27.12
CA THR A 809 -8.41 35.92 -27.00
C THR A 809 -9.09 35.42 -28.26
N ARG A 810 -8.74 34.21 -28.69
CA ARG A 810 -9.31 33.53 -29.86
C ARG A 810 -9.72 32.12 -29.50
N TYR A 811 -10.96 31.75 -29.83
CA TYR A 811 -11.41 30.36 -29.79
C TYR A 811 -11.27 29.74 -31.18
N ARG A 812 -10.73 28.52 -31.25
CA ARG A 812 -10.51 27.77 -32.50
C ARG A 812 -9.63 28.46 -33.57
N SER A 813 -8.55 29.14 -33.16
CA SER A 813 -7.60 29.73 -34.11
C SER A 813 -6.76 28.68 -34.84
N ASP A 814 -6.81 28.68 -36.19
CA ASP A 814 -5.94 27.86 -37.06
C ASP A 814 -4.53 28.45 -37.23
N ILE A 815 -4.36 29.72 -36.88
CA ILE A 815 -3.05 30.39 -36.85
C ILE A 815 -2.27 29.92 -35.62
N PHE A 816 -2.92 29.88 -34.45
CA PHE A 816 -2.27 29.61 -33.18
C PHE A 816 -2.33 28.16 -32.70
N LYS A 817 -3.12 27.33 -33.34
CA LYS A 817 -3.09 25.88 -33.17
C LYS A 817 -2.66 25.24 -34.48
N LYS A 818 -1.50 24.60 -34.48
CA LYS A 818 -1.04 23.77 -35.60
C LYS A 818 -1.09 22.30 -35.22
N THR A 819 -1.38 21.46 -36.20
CA THR A 819 -1.37 20.00 -36.05
C THR A 819 -0.55 19.42 -37.18
N TYR A 820 0.26 18.42 -36.85
CA TYR A 820 1.11 17.72 -37.80
C TYR A 820 0.81 16.22 -37.74
N ALA A 821 0.99 15.57 -38.87
CA ALA A 821 0.83 14.12 -39.02
C ALA A 821 1.74 13.61 -40.13
N PHE A 822 1.93 12.29 -40.17
CA PHE A 822 2.58 11.66 -41.32
C PHE A 822 1.59 11.49 -42.47
N ASN A 823 2.02 11.77 -43.70
CA ASN A 823 1.29 11.41 -44.91
C ASN A 823 1.58 9.94 -45.31
N GLU A 824 0.93 9.46 -46.39
CA GLU A 824 1.11 8.10 -46.91
C GLU A 824 2.54 7.80 -47.36
N LYS A 825 3.32 8.83 -47.73
CA LYS A 825 4.75 8.72 -48.09
C LYS A 825 5.67 8.72 -46.86
N GLY A 826 5.11 8.85 -45.66
CA GLY A 826 5.85 8.90 -44.41
C GLY A 826 6.51 10.24 -44.07
N GLU A 827 6.17 11.32 -44.78
CA GLU A 827 6.64 12.68 -44.53
C GLU A 827 5.75 13.41 -43.53
N ILE A 828 6.30 14.32 -42.72
CA ILE A 828 5.51 15.11 -41.76
C ILE A 828 4.92 16.32 -42.48
N ILE A 829 3.59 16.41 -42.51
CA ILE A 829 2.86 17.52 -43.11
C ILE A 829 1.96 18.22 -42.08
N PRO A 830 1.71 19.53 -42.23
CA PRO A 830 0.65 20.19 -41.48
C PRO A 830 -0.71 19.64 -41.92
N VAL A 831 -1.60 19.42 -40.97
CA VAL A 831 -2.98 19.01 -41.19
C VAL A 831 -3.92 19.95 -40.44
N ASP A 832 -5.18 20.04 -40.88
CA ASP A 832 -6.17 20.87 -40.22
C ASP A 832 -6.32 20.45 -38.74
N SER A 833 -6.17 21.44 -37.87
CA SER A 833 -6.09 21.29 -36.42
C SER A 833 -7.38 20.86 -35.75
N TYR A 834 -8.50 20.92 -36.45
CA TYR A 834 -9.82 20.59 -35.92
C TYR A 834 -10.50 19.45 -36.70
N THR A 835 -9.81 18.82 -37.65
CA THR A 835 -10.28 17.59 -38.31
C THR A 835 -10.39 16.38 -37.37
N ASP A 836 -9.79 16.46 -36.19
CA ASP A 836 -9.85 15.45 -35.12
C ASP A 836 -11.09 15.56 -34.26
N GLU A 837 -11.84 16.66 -34.35
CA GLU A 837 -13.18 16.70 -33.79
C GLU A 837 -14.09 15.87 -34.66
N HIS A 838 -14.44 14.70 -34.14
CA HIS A 838 -15.38 13.82 -34.78
C HIS A 838 -16.76 14.48 -34.82
N TYR A 839 -17.33 14.48 -36.03
CA TYR A 839 -18.71 14.84 -36.35
C TYR A 839 -19.25 13.72 -37.22
N ASP A 840 -20.41 13.18 -36.84
CA ASP A 840 -21.11 12.16 -37.62
C ASP A 840 -21.55 12.73 -38.97
N VAL A 841 -21.99 14.00 -38.97
CA VAL A 841 -22.47 14.73 -40.16
C VAL A 841 -21.93 16.16 -40.17
N SER A 842 -21.54 16.64 -41.35
CA SER A 842 -21.25 18.05 -41.61
C SER A 842 -22.28 18.61 -42.59
N LEU A 843 -22.88 19.75 -42.25
CA LEU A 843 -23.94 20.40 -43.00
C LEU A 843 -23.54 21.81 -43.44
N SER A 844 -24.11 22.24 -44.57
CA SER A 844 -24.18 23.64 -45.01
C SER A 844 -25.58 23.93 -45.54
N ILE A 845 -25.85 25.17 -45.95
CA ILE A 845 -27.15 25.60 -46.47
C ILE A 845 -27.02 25.86 -47.97
N ASP A 846 -27.82 25.16 -48.77
CA ASP A 846 -27.84 25.32 -50.24
C ASP A 846 -28.47 26.68 -50.65
N LYS A 847 -28.50 26.96 -51.96
CA LYS A 847 -29.08 28.20 -52.52
C LYS A 847 -30.58 28.32 -52.25
N ASP A 848 -31.31 27.21 -52.19
CA ASP A 848 -32.76 27.15 -51.93
C ASP A 848 -33.10 27.09 -50.42
N GLY A 849 -32.11 27.20 -49.52
CA GLY A 849 -32.30 27.18 -48.07
C GLY A 849 -32.35 25.78 -47.45
N LYS A 850 -32.26 24.71 -48.24
CA LYS A 850 -32.32 23.32 -47.76
C LYS A 850 -31.00 22.82 -47.14
N PRO A 851 -31.05 21.76 -46.31
CA PRO A 851 -29.85 21.14 -45.77
C PRO A 851 -29.02 20.49 -46.87
N LYS A 852 -27.76 20.94 -47.00
CA LYS A 852 -26.75 20.30 -47.84
C LYS A 852 -25.80 19.50 -46.98
N ILE A 853 -25.76 18.18 -47.20
CA ILE A 853 -24.82 17.30 -46.52
C ILE A 853 -23.45 17.42 -47.19
N GLU A 854 -22.49 17.99 -46.47
CA GLU A 854 -21.11 18.15 -46.93
C GLU A 854 -20.31 16.87 -46.75
N ARG A 855 -20.58 16.13 -45.66
CA ARG A 855 -19.92 14.86 -45.34
C ARG A 855 -20.74 14.07 -44.33
N ILE A 856 -20.75 12.74 -44.50
CA ILE A 856 -21.11 11.79 -43.44
C ILE A 856 -19.86 10.99 -43.09
N TYR A 857 -19.56 10.86 -41.79
CA TYR A 857 -18.36 10.16 -41.35
C TYR A 857 -18.41 8.66 -41.69
N GLY A 858 -17.25 8.10 -42.05
CA GLY A 858 -17.12 6.68 -42.39
C GLY A 858 -17.72 6.29 -43.74
N ASN A 859 -17.91 7.25 -44.65
CA ASN A 859 -18.52 7.07 -45.97
C ASN A 859 -19.92 6.42 -45.91
N LYS A 860 -20.63 6.61 -44.79
CA LYS A 860 -21.99 6.11 -44.60
C LYS A 860 -23.01 6.92 -45.41
N ARG A 861 -24.14 6.30 -45.70
CA ARG A 861 -25.34 6.97 -46.25
C ARG A 861 -26.17 7.55 -45.12
N LEU A 862 -27.01 8.54 -45.45
CA LEU A 862 -27.93 9.17 -44.48
C LEU A 862 -28.84 8.13 -43.79
N SER A 863 -29.30 7.12 -44.55
CA SER A 863 -30.15 6.02 -44.07
C SER A 863 -29.44 5.06 -43.10
N GLU A 864 -28.12 5.13 -42.98
CA GLU A 864 -27.31 4.23 -42.13
C GLU A 864 -26.93 4.88 -40.79
N LEU A 865 -27.32 6.14 -40.58
CA LEU A 865 -27.10 6.85 -39.32
C LEU A 865 -28.01 6.28 -38.23
N LYS A 866 -27.45 6.16 -37.01
CA LYS A 866 -28.15 5.64 -35.83
C LYS A 866 -27.68 6.36 -34.57
N GLY A 867 -28.54 6.43 -33.57
CA GLY A 867 -28.24 6.95 -32.24
C GLY A 867 -28.14 8.47 -32.14
N ALA A 868 -27.45 8.94 -31.10
CA ALA A 868 -27.28 10.35 -30.78
C ALA A 868 -26.13 10.96 -31.60
N LEU A 869 -26.48 11.69 -32.66
CA LEU A 869 -25.55 12.28 -33.62
C LEU A 869 -24.95 13.61 -33.13
N LYS A 870 -23.69 13.82 -33.47
CA LYS A 870 -22.98 15.09 -33.36
C LYS A 870 -22.77 15.70 -34.75
N VAL A 871 -23.36 16.87 -34.96
CA VAL A 871 -23.46 17.52 -36.28
C VAL A 871 -22.68 18.82 -36.29
N PHE A 872 -21.85 19.02 -37.31
CA PHE A 872 -21.20 20.29 -37.60
C PHE A 872 -22.01 21.08 -38.65
N VAL A 873 -22.16 22.39 -38.46
CA VAL A 873 -22.98 23.24 -39.32
C VAL A 873 -22.19 24.47 -39.75
N LYS A 874 -22.04 24.68 -41.06
CA LYS A 874 -21.63 25.96 -41.66
C LYS A 874 -22.90 26.80 -41.85
N ALA A 875 -23.14 27.73 -40.94
CA ALA A 875 -24.38 28.50 -40.89
C ALA A 875 -24.44 29.67 -41.89
N LYS A 876 -25.66 30.18 -42.12
CA LYS A 876 -25.94 31.50 -42.71
C LYS A 876 -26.56 32.39 -41.62
N GLY A 877 -27.69 33.05 -41.89
CA GLY A 877 -28.46 33.75 -40.86
C GLY A 877 -29.11 32.78 -39.86
N PHE A 878 -29.49 33.29 -38.69
CA PHE A 878 -30.03 32.50 -37.58
C PHE A 878 -31.29 31.74 -38.00
N SER A 879 -32.28 32.44 -38.54
CA SER A 879 -33.58 31.87 -38.93
C SER A 879 -33.46 30.84 -40.06
N GLU A 880 -32.64 31.12 -41.08
CA GLU A 880 -32.42 30.19 -42.19
C GLU A 880 -31.74 28.90 -41.70
N THR A 881 -30.82 29.03 -40.75
CA THR A 881 -30.11 27.89 -40.18
C THR A 881 -31.02 27.06 -39.28
N GLU A 882 -31.88 27.70 -38.49
CA GLU A 882 -32.90 27.01 -37.69
C GLU A 882 -33.87 26.23 -38.56
N GLN A 883 -34.42 26.85 -39.61
CA GLN A 883 -35.32 26.18 -40.55
C GLN A 883 -34.63 24.98 -41.24
N MET A 884 -33.39 25.15 -41.69
CA MET A 884 -32.61 24.07 -42.31
C MET A 884 -32.40 22.89 -41.34
N LEU A 885 -32.13 23.16 -40.07
CA LEU A 885 -31.93 22.12 -39.06
C LEU A 885 -33.23 21.38 -38.72
N HIS A 886 -34.38 22.06 -38.72
CA HIS A 886 -35.68 21.40 -38.62
C HIS A 886 -35.92 20.45 -39.79
N GLN A 887 -35.64 20.88 -41.03
CA GLN A 887 -35.75 20.01 -42.20
C GLN A 887 -34.80 18.80 -42.13
N PHE A 888 -33.55 19.02 -41.68
CA PHE A 888 -32.60 17.91 -41.49
C PHE A 888 -33.06 16.94 -40.39
N LYS A 889 -33.65 17.45 -39.30
CA LYS A 889 -34.24 16.63 -38.24
C LYS A 889 -35.32 15.70 -38.78
N GLU A 890 -36.17 16.20 -39.67
CA GLU A 890 -37.24 15.42 -40.32
C GLU A 890 -36.69 14.41 -41.33
N ALA A 891 -35.52 14.67 -41.92
CA ALA A 891 -34.87 13.77 -42.87
C ALA A 891 -34.04 12.64 -42.22
N LEU A 892 -33.86 12.66 -40.90
CA LEU A 892 -33.10 11.62 -40.19
C LEU A 892 -33.91 10.30 -40.07
N PRO A 893 -33.23 9.14 -40.10
CA PRO A 893 -33.85 7.86 -39.74
C PRO A 893 -34.48 7.87 -38.36
N SER A 894 -35.51 7.05 -38.14
CA SER A 894 -36.26 6.99 -36.87
C SER A 894 -35.42 6.59 -35.65
N ASP A 895 -34.33 5.86 -35.85
CA ASP A 895 -33.39 5.45 -34.81
C ASP A 895 -32.20 6.41 -34.66
N ALA A 896 -32.19 7.54 -35.37
CA ALA A 896 -31.18 8.59 -35.28
C ALA A 896 -31.77 9.89 -34.73
N SER A 897 -30.98 10.63 -33.95
CA SER A 897 -31.37 11.95 -33.45
C SER A 897 -30.18 12.88 -33.41
N MET A 898 -30.38 14.14 -33.79
CA MET A 898 -29.40 15.17 -33.46
C MET A 898 -29.37 15.31 -31.94
N SER A 899 -28.19 15.23 -31.35
CA SER A 899 -28.01 15.47 -29.92
C SER A 899 -27.07 16.63 -29.64
N HIS A 900 -26.13 16.90 -30.57
CA HIS A 900 -25.12 17.93 -30.41
C HIS A 900 -24.89 18.68 -31.71
N LEU A 901 -24.99 20.00 -31.66
CA LEU A 901 -24.69 20.89 -32.77
C LEU A 901 -23.42 21.68 -32.49
N ASN A 902 -22.51 21.70 -33.45
CA ASN A 902 -21.44 22.68 -33.51
C ASN A 902 -21.67 23.57 -34.73
N ILE A 903 -21.99 24.83 -34.50
CA ILE A 903 -22.38 25.80 -35.50
C ILE A 903 -21.25 26.83 -35.65
N LYS A 904 -20.71 26.92 -36.87
CA LYS A 904 -19.80 27.98 -37.27
C LYS A 904 -20.60 29.07 -37.99
N THR A 905 -20.64 30.28 -37.42
CA THR A 905 -21.33 31.44 -38.02
C THR A 905 -20.53 32.02 -39.21
N PRO A 906 -21.21 32.68 -40.16
CA PRO A 906 -20.56 33.34 -41.30
C PRO A 906 -19.73 34.55 -40.85
N LYS A 907 -18.66 34.87 -41.60
CA LYS A 907 -17.69 35.92 -41.27
C LYS A 907 -18.35 37.30 -41.07
N ASP A 908 -19.29 37.65 -41.94
CA ASP A 908 -19.89 38.97 -42.00
C ASP A 908 -21.21 39.08 -41.21
N ASN A 909 -21.63 38.00 -40.52
CA ASN A 909 -22.91 37.96 -39.80
C ASN A 909 -22.84 37.01 -38.59
N ASP A 910 -22.10 37.43 -37.56
CA ASP A 910 -22.07 36.76 -36.25
C ASP A 910 -23.39 37.01 -35.50
N TRP A 911 -24.11 35.92 -35.21
CA TRP A 911 -25.42 35.94 -34.55
C TRP A 911 -25.43 36.64 -33.20
N PHE A 912 -24.28 36.73 -32.53
CA PHE A 912 -24.16 37.31 -31.19
C PHE A 912 -23.37 38.62 -31.17
N ALA A 913 -23.08 39.21 -32.34
CA ALA A 913 -22.37 40.50 -32.41
C ALA A 913 -23.21 41.70 -31.95
N GLN A 914 -24.55 41.60 -31.96
CA GLN A 914 -25.45 42.71 -31.60
C GLN A 914 -26.56 42.24 -30.64
N GLY A 915 -27.07 43.15 -29.80
CA GLY A 915 -28.12 42.88 -28.80
C GLY A 915 -27.63 42.69 -27.37
N SER A 916 -28.55 42.68 -26.40
CA SER A 916 -28.23 42.43 -24.99
C SER A 916 -27.91 40.95 -24.74
N VAL A 917 -27.06 40.66 -23.76
CA VAL A 917 -26.67 39.28 -23.42
C VAL A 917 -27.86 38.45 -23.00
N LEU A 918 -28.80 39.05 -22.25
CA LEU A 918 -30.03 38.39 -21.84
C LEU A 918 -30.83 37.89 -23.06
N LYS A 919 -31.04 38.77 -24.04
CA LYS A 919 -31.80 38.43 -25.25
C LYS A 919 -31.09 37.35 -26.08
N GLN A 920 -29.77 37.48 -26.22
CA GLN A 920 -28.92 36.49 -26.88
C GLN A 920 -28.99 35.11 -26.21
N GLY A 921 -28.97 35.07 -24.87
CA GLY A 921 -29.10 33.84 -24.08
C GLY A 921 -30.46 33.19 -24.27
N GLN A 922 -31.54 33.98 -24.22
CA GLN A 922 -32.90 33.53 -24.46
C GLN A 922 -33.10 32.94 -25.86
N ASP A 923 -32.59 33.60 -26.88
CA ASP A 923 -32.75 33.17 -28.27
C ASP A 923 -31.99 31.84 -28.50
N LEU A 924 -30.77 31.72 -27.98
CA LEU A 924 -30.02 30.46 -28.01
C LEU A 924 -30.66 29.34 -27.18
N GLY A 925 -31.21 29.69 -26.01
CA GLY A 925 -31.95 28.75 -25.15
C GLY A 925 -33.22 28.23 -25.81
N LYS A 926 -33.99 29.10 -26.46
CA LYS A 926 -35.18 28.72 -27.26
C LYS A 926 -34.79 27.83 -28.43
N PHE A 927 -33.75 28.18 -29.16
CA PHE A 927 -33.20 27.40 -30.27
C PHE A 927 -32.80 25.98 -29.85
N GLY A 928 -32.00 25.85 -28.77
CA GLY A 928 -31.59 24.54 -28.24
C GLY A 928 -32.76 23.68 -27.77
N ARG A 929 -33.74 24.29 -27.06
CA ARG A 929 -34.95 23.60 -26.59
C ARG A 929 -35.87 23.17 -27.73
N GLY A 930 -36.08 24.03 -28.74
CA GLY A 930 -36.93 23.73 -29.90
C GLY A 930 -36.44 22.51 -30.69
N LEU A 931 -35.12 22.34 -30.77
CA LEU A 931 -34.50 21.20 -31.44
C LEU A 931 -34.27 19.99 -30.51
N ASN A 932 -34.26 20.19 -29.18
CA ASN A 932 -33.87 19.22 -28.14
C ASN A 932 -32.39 18.76 -28.25
N VAL A 933 -31.49 19.73 -28.44
CA VAL A 933 -30.08 19.50 -28.72
C VAL A 933 -29.18 20.41 -27.88
N SER A 934 -28.00 19.93 -27.52
CA SER A 934 -26.95 20.81 -27.01
C SER A 934 -26.32 21.57 -28.18
N VAL A 935 -26.09 22.87 -28.04
CA VAL A 935 -25.61 23.74 -29.11
C VAL A 935 -24.32 24.42 -28.69
N LEU A 936 -23.29 24.34 -29.54
CA LEU A 936 -22.13 25.22 -29.50
C LEU A 936 -22.19 26.10 -30.74
N VAL A 937 -22.14 27.41 -30.56
CA VAL A 937 -21.97 28.38 -31.64
C VAL A 937 -20.62 29.07 -31.50
N HIS A 938 -19.91 29.23 -32.61
CA HIS A 938 -18.67 30.02 -32.63
C HIS A 938 -18.48 30.71 -33.97
N SER A 939 -17.77 31.83 -33.94
CA SER A 939 -17.48 32.65 -35.12
C SER A 939 -16.06 32.43 -35.64
N ASN A 940 -15.66 33.17 -36.68
CA ASN A 940 -14.27 33.17 -37.12
C ASN A 940 -13.39 33.84 -36.04
N PRO A 941 -12.22 33.27 -35.69
CA PRO A 941 -11.43 33.71 -34.56
C PRO A 941 -10.84 35.13 -34.68
N GLU A 942 -10.77 35.69 -35.88
CA GLU A 942 -10.15 37.01 -36.14
C GLU A 942 -11.12 38.19 -35.96
N ASP A 943 -12.42 37.95 -36.14
CA ASP A 943 -13.44 39.02 -36.24
C ASP A 943 -14.50 38.95 -35.13
N SER A 944 -14.43 37.96 -34.23
CA SER A 944 -15.52 37.70 -33.28
C SER A 944 -15.46 38.60 -32.03
N GLN A 945 -16.56 39.30 -31.74
CA GLN A 945 -16.80 39.88 -30.40
C GLN A 945 -17.25 38.80 -29.39
N VAL A 946 -17.89 37.73 -29.87
CA VAL A 946 -18.28 36.56 -29.06
C VAL A 946 -17.41 35.37 -29.45
N LEU A 947 -16.61 34.86 -28.51
CA LEU A 947 -15.70 33.75 -28.75
C LEU A 947 -16.47 32.45 -29.00
N MET A 948 -17.51 32.23 -28.21
CA MET A 948 -18.44 31.12 -28.35
C MET A 948 -19.68 31.34 -27.49
N ALA A 949 -20.77 30.70 -27.89
CA ALA A 949 -21.97 30.55 -27.10
C ALA A 949 -22.33 29.06 -27.00
N LEU A 950 -22.87 28.63 -25.86
CA LEU A 950 -23.20 27.24 -25.56
C LEU A 950 -24.61 27.20 -24.98
N CYS A 951 -25.40 26.19 -25.36
CA CYS A 951 -26.64 25.82 -24.71
C CYS A 951 -26.57 24.33 -24.40
N ASN A 952 -26.64 23.99 -23.11
CA ASN A 952 -26.59 22.62 -22.62
C ASN A 952 -28.02 22.06 -22.49
N ARG A 953 -28.15 20.73 -22.51
CA ARG A 953 -29.46 20.06 -22.34
C ARG A 953 -30.11 20.30 -20.97
N ASN A 954 -29.36 20.68 -19.94
CA ASN A 954 -29.89 21.13 -18.65
C ASN A 954 -30.49 22.56 -18.71
N SER A 955 -30.62 23.15 -19.91
CA SER A 955 -31.07 24.52 -20.17
C SER A 955 -30.11 25.61 -19.68
N GLU A 956 -28.87 25.27 -19.30
CA GLU A 956 -27.84 26.28 -19.03
C GLU A 956 -27.31 26.87 -20.35
N VAL A 957 -27.27 28.20 -20.42
CA VAL A 957 -26.76 28.94 -21.58
C VAL A 957 -25.54 29.74 -21.17
N ILE A 958 -24.44 29.58 -21.91
CA ILE A 958 -23.17 30.26 -21.64
C ILE A 958 -22.78 31.09 -22.86
N ILE A 959 -22.60 32.39 -22.69
CA ILE A 959 -22.08 33.29 -23.72
C ILE A 959 -20.73 33.82 -23.27
N VAL A 960 -19.68 33.55 -24.05
CA VAL A 960 -18.32 34.02 -23.75
C VAL A 960 -17.94 35.12 -24.72
N LYS A 961 -17.87 36.36 -24.22
CA LYS A 961 -17.43 37.52 -25.00
C LYS A 961 -15.90 37.66 -24.97
N GLY A 962 -15.31 37.93 -26.13
CA GLY A 962 -13.87 38.10 -26.31
C GLY A 962 -13.45 39.56 -26.11
N GLY A 963 -12.44 39.79 -25.26
CA GLY A 963 -11.93 41.12 -24.92
C GLY A 963 -10.86 41.04 -23.82
N ARG A 964 -10.42 42.20 -23.30
CA ARG A 964 -9.49 42.26 -22.16
C ARG A 964 -10.19 41.67 -20.91
N GLY A 965 -9.98 40.39 -20.64
CA GLY A 965 -10.51 39.73 -19.45
C GLY A 965 -11.54 38.61 -19.67
N ASN A 966 -11.94 38.30 -20.91
CA ASN A 966 -12.94 37.26 -21.25
C ASN A 966 -14.10 37.11 -20.24
N THR A 967 -15.22 37.79 -20.50
CA THR A 967 -16.42 37.68 -19.67
C THR A 967 -17.31 36.53 -20.15
N ALA A 968 -17.64 35.61 -19.26
CA ALA A 968 -18.63 34.56 -19.46
C ALA A 968 -19.92 34.94 -18.74
N PHE A 969 -21.02 34.96 -19.48
CA PHE A 969 -22.37 35.11 -18.94
C PHE A 969 -23.04 33.75 -18.93
N VAL A 970 -23.61 33.36 -17.79
CA VAL A 970 -24.17 32.02 -17.56
C VAL A 970 -25.61 32.17 -17.09
N GLU A 971 -26.56 31.88 -17.97
CA GLU A 971 -27.96 31.69 -17.61
C GLU A 971 -28.14 30.26 -17.12
N SER A 972 -28.43 30.07 -15.84
CA SER A 972 -28.45 28.77 -15.18
C SER A 972 -29.65 28.64 -14.24
N PRO A 973 -30.45 27.56 -14.36
CA PRO A 973 -31.65 27.37 -13.54
C PRO A 973 -31.34 27.18 -12.04
N TYR A 974 -30.08 26.90 -11.70
CA TYR A 974 -29.59 26.69 -10.34
C TYR A 974 -29.34 28.00 -9.57
N ILE A 975 -29.29 29.14 -10.27
CA ILE A 975 -29.19 30.45 -9.61
C ILE A 975 -30.58 30.84 -9.08
N PRO A 976 -30.71 31.24 -7.81
CA PRO A 976 -32.00 31.67 -7.28
C PRO A 976 -32.53 32.92 -7.99
N LYS A 977 -33.86 33.06 -8.03
CA LYS A 977 -34.54 34.27 -8.53
C LYS A 977 -34.00 35.54 -7.83
N ASN A 978 -33.86 36.63 -8.59
CA ASN A 978 -33.33 37.92 -8.12
C ASN A 978 -31.92 37.83 -7.49
N VAL A 979 -31.10 36.85 -7.91
CA VAL A 979 -29.70 36.72 -7.50
C VAL A 979 -28.80 36.77 -8.73
N ILE A 980 -27.74 37.56 -8.65
CA ILE A 980 -26.64 37.54 -9.63
C ILE A 980 -25.38 37.11 -8.90
N GLN A 981 -24.68 36.11 -9.44
CA GLN A 981 -23.42 35.64 -8.92
C GLN A 981 -22.27 36.05 -9.84
N LEU A 982 -21.29 36.78 -9.31
CA LEU A 982 -20.03 37.11 -9.96
C LEU A 982 -18.93 36.24 -9.38
N THR A 983 -18.22 35.51 -10.23
CA THR A 983 -17.02 34.77 -9.85
C THR A 983 -15.81 35.45 -10.49
N GLU A 984 -14.87 35.87 -9.65
CA GLU A 984 -13.76 36.74 -10.02
C GLU A 984 -12.41 36.06 -9.71
N PHE A 985 -11.45 36.24 -10.61
CA PHE A 985 -10.09 35.74 -10.47
C PHE A 985 -9.12 36.91 -10.64
N GLY A 986 -8.33 37.22 -9.61
CA GLY A 986 -7.41 38.37 -9.61
C GLY A 986 -6.12 38.10 -10.37
N ASN A 987 -5.49 39.17 -10.87
CA ASN A 987 -4.15 39.28 -11.49
C ASN A 987 -3.75 38.21 -12.53
N SER A 988 -4.69 37.37 -12.99
CA SER A 988 -4.52 36.52 -14.16
C SER A 988 -4.40 37.41 -15.39
N VAL A 989 -3.45 37.09 -16.26
CA VAL A 989 -3.27 37.68 -17.62
C VAL A 989 -4.59 37.68 -18.43
N LEU A 990 -5.58 36.90 -17.99
CA LEU A 990 -6.85 36.68 -18.65
C LEU A 990 -8.07 37.22 -17.93
N LYS A 991 -7.94 37.76 -16.70
CA LYS A 991 -9.00 38.30 -15.84
C LYS A 991 -10.38 37.64 -15.98
N GLN A 992 -10.44 36.30 -16.15
CA GLN A 992 -11.68 35.61 -16.49
C GLN A 992 -12.76 35.92 -15.47
N GLN A 993 -13.94 36.30 -15.93
CA GLN A 993 -15.07 36.66 -15.08
C GLN A 993 -16.28 35.85 -15.47
N LEU A 994 -16.98 35.30 -14.49
CA LEU A 994 -18.21 34.56 -14.72
C LEU A 994 -19.36 35.25 -14.00
N LEU A 995 -20.34 35.73 -14.76
CA LEU A 995 -21.58 36.32 -14.27
C LEU A 995 -22.71 35.32 -14.51
N ALA A 996 -23.24 34.73 -13.42
CA ALA A 996 -24.32 33.77 -13.46
C ALA A 996 -25.64 34.36 -12.96
N PHE A 997 -26.74 34.04 -13.64
CA PHE A 997 -28.11 34.48 -13.35
C PHE A 997 -29.13 33.41 -13.79
N ARG A 998 -30.39 33.55 -13.39
CA ARG A 998 -31.43 32.53 -13.67
C ARG A 998 -32.11 32.67 -15.03
N GLY A 999 -32.34 33.90 -15.47
CA GLY A 999 -33.13 34.25 -16.64
C GLY A 999 -33.59 35.70 -16.59
N ASP A 1000 -34.78 36.02 -17.12
CA ASP A 1000 -35.40 37.34 -17.12
C ASP A 1000 -36.42 37.57 -15.99
N ASP A 1001 -36.46 36.68 -15.01
CA ASP A 1001 -37.43 36.71 -13.91
C ASP A 1001 -37.08 37.74 -12.81
N PHE A 1002 -36.47 38.87 -13.19
CA PHE A 1002 -36.07 39.96 -12.30
C PHE A 1002 -37.25 40.90 -11.98
N ASP A 1003 -38.06 40.52 -10.98
CA ASP A 1003 -39.27 41.25 -10.57
C ASP A 1003 -39.10 42.08 -9.29
N ALA A 1004 -37.90 42.11 -8.72
CA ALA A 1004 -37.56 42.90 -7.54
C ALA A 1004 -36.06 43.24 -7.53
N ASP A 1005 -35.66 44.04 -6.53
CA ASP A 1005 -34.25 44.36 -6.26
C ASP A 1005 -33.39 43.10 -6.16
N ILE A 1006 -32.21 43.16 -6.77
CA ILE A 1006 -31.32 42.01 -6.90
C ILE A 1006 -30.35 41.88 -5.73
N ARG A 1007 -30.00 40.65 -5.37
CA ARG A 1007 -28.89 40.34 -4.45
C ARG A 1007 -27.67 39.94 -5.26
N VAL A 1008 -26.54 40.60 -5.01
CA VAL A 1008 -25.29 40.29 -5.70
C VAL A 1008 -24.41 39.41 -4.82
N ARG A 1009 -23.93 38.29 -5.37
CA ARG A 1009 -23.00 37.37 -4.72
C ARG A 1009 -21.67 37.41 -5.45
N ILE A 1010 -20.63 37.92 -4.82
CA ILE A 1010 -19.27 37.93 -5.36
C ILE A 1010 -18.50 36.76 -4.76
N VAL A 1011 -17.80 35.99 -5.59
CA VAL A 1011 -16.99 34.84 -5.19
C VAL A 1011 -15.58 35.05 -5.72
N HIS A 1012 -14.61 35.25 -4.83
CA HIS A 1012 -13.20 35.32 -5.24
C HIS A 1012 -12.63 33.91 -5.32
N GLY A 1013 -12.26 33.49 -6.53
CA GLY A 1013 -11.95 32.08 -6.83
C GLY A 1013 -10.53 31.60 -6.48
N ASP A 1014 -9.54 32.50 -6.46
CA ASP A 1014 -8.14 32.17 -6.17
C ASP A 1014 -7.69 32.76 -4.81
N VAL A 1015 -6.87 32.01 -4.07
CA VAL A 1015 -6.23 32.40 -2.81
C VAL A 1015 -4.95 33.22 -3.03
N LYS A 1016 -4.23 33.03 -4.15
CA LYS A 1016 -2.94 33.69 -4.41
C LYS A 1016 -3.13 35.07 -5.05
N GLN A 1017 -4.06 35.20 -5.98
CA GLN A 1017 -4.30 36.45 -6.72
C GLN A 1017 -5.79 36.86 -6.61
N ILE A 1018 -6.10 37.77 -5.67
CA ILE A 1018 -7.45 38.32 -5.50
C ILE A 1018 -7.64 39.58 -6.38
N PRO A 1019 -8.85 39.85 -6.90
CA PRO A 1019 -9.12 41.04 -7.70
C PRO A 1019 -8.82 42.32 -6.92
N THR A 1020 -8.44 43.39 -7.61
CA THR A 1020 -8.35 44.72 -7.01
C THR A 1020 -9.75 45.34 -6.84
N THR A 1021 -9.89 46.30 -5.92
CA THR A 1021 -11.16 47.01 -5.69
C THR A 1021 -11.72 47.63 -6.96
N ARG A 1022 -10.84 48.19 -7.80
CA ARG A 1022 -11.19 48.74 -9.11
C ARG A 1022 -11.76 47.67 -10.04
N GLU A 1023 -11.13 46.50 -10.11
CA GLU A 1023 -11.59 45.40 -10.97
C GLU A 1023 -12.97 44.89 -10.54
N THR A 1024 -13.21 44.67 -9.25
CA THR A 1024 -14.54 44.27 -8.76
C THR A 1024 -15.61 45.33 -9.07
N LEU A 1025 -15.27 46.62 -8.98
CA LEU A 1025 -16.19 47.70 -9.35
C LEU A 1025 -16.50 47.72 -10.86
N GLU A 1026 -15.50 47.50 -11.71
CA GLU A 1026 -15.66 47.37 -13.16
C GLU A 1026 -16.53 46.14 -13.51
N ASN A 1027 -16.39 45.04 -12.78
CA ASN A 1027 -17.18 43.82 -13.00
C ASN A 1027 -18.65 43.98 -12.61
N LEU A 1028 -18.96 44.77 -11.58
CA LEU A 1028 -20.34 45.04 -11.19
C LEU A 1028 -21.12 45.82 -12.26
N GLU A 1029 -20.45 46.61 -13.09
CA GLU A 1029 -21.09 47.29 -14.23
C GLU A 1029 -21.65 46.31 -15.27
N LEU A 1030 -21.12 45.07 -15.33
CA LEU A 1030 -21.61 44.03 -16.24
C LEU A 1030 -23.05 43.61 -15.93
N ILE A 1031 -23.54 43.84 -14.71
CA ILE A 1031 -24.91 43.55 -14.31
C ILE A 1031 -25.92 44.28 -15.21
N SER A 1032 -25.59 45.51 -15.64
CA SER A 1032 -26.42 46.32 -16.53
C SER A 1032 -26.71 45.66 -17.89
N GLN A 1033 -25.86 44.72 -18.34
CA GLN A 1033 -26.08 43.95 -19.56
C GLN A 1033 -27.14 42.85 -19.41
N VAL A 1034 -27.52 42.52 -18.17
CA VAL A 1034 -28.46 41.46 -17.82
C VAL A 1034 -29.76 42.05 -17.26
N THR A 1035 -29.68 43.05 -16.38
CA THR A 1035 -30.87 43.66 -15.75
C THR A 1035 -30.63 45.11 -15.36
N GLN A 1036 -31.72 45.86 -15.24
CA GLN A 1036 -31.75 47.25 -14.77
C GLN A 1036 -32.35 47.37 -13.34
N GLN A 1037 -32.68 46.25 -12.69
CA GLN A 1037 -33.17 46.26 -11.31
C GLN A 1037 -32.09 46.76 -10.34
N PRO A 1038 -32.46 47.54 -9.31
CA PRO A 1038 -31.51 48.07 -8.34
C PRO A 1038 -30.90 46.96 -7.46
N ILE A 1039 -29.69 47.19 -6.96
CA ILE A 1039 -29.02 46.27 -6.03
C ILE A 1039 -29.61 46.45 -4.63
N ARG A 1040 -30.03 45.36 -3.99
CA ARG A 1040 -30.51 45.34 -2.60
C ARG A 1040 -29.38 45.20 -1.58
N ASN A 1041 -28.44 44.30 -1.86
CA ASN A 1041 -27.27 44.03 -1.02
C ASN A 1041 -26.22 43.25 -1.80
N ILE A 1042 -24.99 43.28 -1.29
CA ILE A 1042 -23.85 42.56 -1.84
C ILE A 1042 -23.26 41.64 -0.77
N THR A 1043 -23.08 40.37 -1.12
CA THR A 1043 -22.34 39.40 -0.30
C THR A 1043 -21.07 38.97 -1.03
N ILE A 1044 -19.95 38.90 -0.32
CA ILE A 1044 -18.65 38.52 -0.88
C ILE A 1044 -18.19 37.25 -0.18
N SER A 1045 -17.77 36.23 -0.94
CA SER A 1045 -17.10 35.05 -0.42
C SER A 1045 -15.60 35.21 -0.61
N ALA A 1046 -14.90 35.53 0.48
CA ALA A 1046 -13.46 35.70 0.51
C ALA A 1046 -12.75 34.35 0.59
N SER A 1047 -11.82 34.11 -0.35
CA SER A 1047 -10.98 32.91 -0.40
C SER A 1047 -9.91 32.86 0.70
N THR A 1048 -9.57 34.01 1.32
CA THR A 1048 -8.53 34.12 2.34
C THR A 1048 -8.82 35.28 3.31
N THR A 1049 -8.44 35.11 4.57
CA THR A 1049 -8.45 36.17 5.60
C THR A 1049 -7.16 37.00 5.62
N LYS A 1050 -6.09 36.55 4.96
CA LYS A 1050 -4.75 37.17 5.00
C LYS A 1050 -4.67 38.58 4.39
N LYS A 1051 -5.70 39.01 3.66
CA LYS A 1051 -5.76 40.32 2.97
C LYS A 1051 -6.85 41.22 3.56
N LEU A 1052 -6.90 41.32 4.88
CA LEU A 1052 -7.91 42.10 5.62
C LEU A 1052 -8.05 43.53 5.10
N GLY A 1053 -6.93 44.27 4.97
CA GLY A 1053 -6.94 45.66 4.51
C GLY A 1053 -7.60 45.84 3.14
N HIS A 1054 -7.30 44.95 2.18
CA HIS A 1054 -7.94 44.96 0.87
C HIS A 1054 -9.45 44.75 0.96
N TYR A 1055 -9.93 43.78 1.74
CA TYR A 1055 -11.37 43.54 1.86
C TYR A 1055 -12.10 44.66 2.64
N GLN A 1056 -11.42 45.34 3.57
CA GLN A 1056 -11.96 46.54 4.22
C GLN A 1056 -12.11 47.70 3.24
N GLU A 1057 -11.10 47.94 2.40
CA GLU A 1057 -11.17 48.93 1.32
C GLU A 1057 -12.29 48.59 0.32
N LEU A 1058 -12.38 47.33 -0.10
CA LEU A 1058 -13.41 46.86 -1.02
C LEU A 1058 -14.82 47.05 -0.45
N VAL A 1059 -15.05 46.62 0.80
CA VAL A 1059 -16.34 46.79 1.48
C VAL A 1059 -16.73 48.27 1.57
N THR A 1060 -15.78 49.13 1.90
CA THR A 1060 -16.00 50.58 1.98
C THR A 1060 -16.35 51.16 0.62
N ALA A 1061 -15.57 50.85 -0.42
CA ALA A 1061 -15.81 51.34 -1.77
C ALA A 1061 -17.17 50.89 -2.32
N LEU A 1062 -17.56 49.65 -2.08
CA LEU A 1062 -18.86 49.11 -2.51
C LEU A 1062 -20.03 49.73 -1.75
N SER A 1063 -19.92 49.85 -0.42
CA SER A 1063 -20.95 50.47 0.41
C SER A 1063 -21.17 51.94 0.04
N ASN A 1064 -20.10 52.67 -0.24
CA ASN A 1064 -20.17 54.10 -0.62
C ASN A 1064 -20.73 54.29 -2.02
N LYS A 1065 -20.38 53.41 -2.98
CA LYS A 1065 -20.84 53.55 -4.37
C LYS A 1065 -22.31 53.18 -4.54
N TYR A 1066 -22.75 52.09 -3.91
CA TYR A 1066 -24.09 51.53 -4.13
C TYR A 1066 -25.07 51.84 -3.00
N GLU A 1067 -24.62 52.42 -1.89
CA GLU A 1067 -25.45 52.75 -0.72
C GLU A 1067 -26.27 51.56 -0.19
N VAL A 1068 -25.66 50.36 -0.21
CA VAL A 1068 -26.28 49.10 0.25
C VAL A 1068 -25.46 48.36 1.29
N ASN A 1069 -26.11 47.42 1.99
CA ASN A 1069 -25.43 46.54 2.94
C ASN A 1069 -24.45 45.60 2.23
N ILE A 1070 -23.20 45.59 2.70
CA ILE A 1070 -22.14 44.72 2.23
C ILE A 1070 -21.78 43.72 3.34
N VAL A 1071 -21.68 42.43 2.99
CA VAL A 1071 -21.25 41.37 3.92
C VAL A 1071 -20.19 40.49 3.30
N VAL A 1072 -19.05 40.32 3.98
CA VAL A 1072 -17.99 39.39 3.58
C VAL A 1072 -18.07 38.13 4.45
N TRP A 1073 -18.14 36.99 3.78
CA TRP A 1073 -18.06 35.66 4.36
C TRP A 1073 -16.69 35.06 4.06
N THR A 1074 -16.13 34.33 5.01
CA THR A 1074 -14.91 33.55 4.83
C THR A 1074 -15.10 32.13 5.36
N LYS A 1075 -14.33 31.17 4.89
CA LYS A 1075 -14.38 29.78 5.39
C LYS A 1075 -13.41 29.61 6.55
N THR A 1076 -13.85 28.94 7.59
CA THR A 1076 -12.97 28.47 8.69
C THR A 1076 -12.24 27.18 8.27
N GLU A 1077 -11.22 26.74 9.01
CA GLU A 1077 -10.54 25.45 8.77
C GLU A 1077 -11.51 24.23 8.80
N GLY A 1078 -12.67 24.37 9.45
CA GLY A 1078 -13.74 23.37 9.45
C GLY A 1078 -14.67 23.41 8.22
N GLY A 1079 -14.47 24.35 7.29
CA GLY A 1079 -15.25 24.49 6.06
C GLY A 1079 -16.54 25.32 6.19
N GLU A 1080 -16.97 25.66 7.41
CA GLU A 1080 -18.17 26.46 7.66
C GLU A 1080 -17.95 27.95 7.32
N PRO A 1081 -18.88 28.59 6.56
CA PRO A 1081 -18.80 29.99 6.22
C PRO A 1081 -19.17 30.86 7.43
N VAL A 1082 -18.26 31.75 7.84
CA VAL A 1082 -18.47 32.72 8.91
C VAL A 1082 -18.48 34.14 8.37
N LYS A 1083 -19.31 34.99 8.97
CA LYS A 1083 -19.38 36.41 8.64
C LYS A 1083 -18.11 37.09 9.18
N TRP A 1084 -17.28 37.61 8.27
CA TRP A 1084 -15.99 38.22 8.56
C TRP A 1084 -16.08 39.75 8.62
N LEU A 1085 -16.59 40.39 7.57
CA LEU A 1085 -16.73 41.85 7.52
C LEU A 1085 -18.18 42.22 7.21
N SER A 1086 -18.61 43.38 7.67
CA SER A 1086 -19.82 44.01 7.15
C SER A 1086 -19.81 45.52 7.29
N LYS A 1087 -20.52 46.20 6.39
CA LYS A 1087 -20.80 47.63 6.48
C LYS A 1087 -22.21 47.89 5.93
N THR A 1088 -22.99 48.64 6.69
CA THR A 1088 -24.26 49.23 6.25
C THR A 1088 -24.05 50.70 5.89
N PRO A 1089 -24.93 51.32 5.09
CA PRO A 1089 -24.81 52.74 4.74
C PRO A 1089 -24.78 53.69 5.95
N GLN A 1090 -25.34 53.25 7.08
CA GLN A 1090 -25.39 54.03 8.33
C GLN A 1090 -24.13 53.87 9.21
N ASP A 1091 -23.27 52.87 8.93
CA ASP A 1091 -22.08 52.62 9.75
C ASP A 1091 -20.96 53.60 9.37
N SER A 1092 -20.30 54.23 10.37
CA SER A 1092 -19.11 55.06 10.13
C SER A 1092 -17.93 54.22 9.60
N ASP A 1093 -17.69 53.06 10.20
CA ASP A 1093 -16.54 52.18 9.93
C ASP A 1093 -16.95 50.77 9.51
N VAL A 1094 -16.03 50.00 8.93
CA VAL A 1094 -16.27 48.59 8.60
C VAL A 1094 -16.28 47.76 9.90
N ILE A 1095 -17.37 47.03 10.14
CA ILE A 1095 -17.46 46.09 11.26
C ILE A 1095 -16.62 44.86 10.93
N VAL A 1096 -15.50 44.70 11.61
CA VAL A 1096 -14.63 43.52 11.54
C VAL A 1096 -15.04 42.52 12.62
N ARG A 1097 -15.43 41.32 12.22
CA ARG A 1097 -15.71 40.20 13.12
C ARG A 1097 -14.55 39.24 13.04
N THR A 1098 -13.92 38.91 14.15
CA THR A 1098 -12.77 37.98 14.16
C THR A 1098 -13.20 36.60 13.68
N PRO A 1099 -12.78 36.13 12.48
CA PRO A 1099 -12.83 34.71 12.18
C PRO A 1099 -11.79 34.03 13.07
N PRO A 1100 -12.00 32.80 13.52
CA PRO A 1100 -10.96 32.09 14.27
C PRO A 1100 -9.75 31.89 13.34
N HIS A 1101 -8.72 32.72 13.48
CA HIS A 1101 -7.42 32.48 12.89
C HIS A 1101 -6.33 33.00 13.83
N LEU A 1102 -5.51 32.06 14.33
CA LEU A 1102 -4.14 32.32 14.78
C LEU A 1102 -3.28 32.37 13.51
N ALA A 1103 -2.67 33.51 13.19
CA ALA A 1103 -1.39 33.65 12.47
C ALA A 1103 -1.30 35.00 11.75
N GLU A 1104 -0.56 35.93 12.35
CA GLU A 1104 0.66 36.54 11.77
C GLU A 1104 1.18 37.54 12.81
N THR A 1105 2.31 37.27 13.46
CA THR A 1105 3.06 38.32 14.17
C THR A 1105 4.54 38.31 13.78
N GLN A 1106 5.07 39.53 13.85
CA GLN A 1106 6.37 40.03 13.43
C GLN A 1106 7.57 39.39 14.16
N PRO A 1107 8.83 39.62 13.70
CA PRO A 1107 10.00 39.04 14.35
C PRO A 1107 10.18 39.50 15.81
N HIS A 1108 10.82 38.63 16.61
CA HIS A 1108 11.15 38.77 18.04
C HIS A 1108 11.58 40.20 18.45
N ASN A 1109 10.95 40.76 19.49
CA ASN A 1109 11.15 42.12 19.98
C ASN A 1109 12.01 42.16 21.27
N ASP A 1110 13.23 42.68 21.20
CA ASP A 1110 14.22 42.68 22.30
C ASP A 1110 14.02 43.82 23.34
N LYS A 1111 12.78 44.05 23.79
CA LYS A 1111 12.54 45.02 24.89
C LYS A 1111 13.01 44.46 26.24
N LYS A 1112 13.68 45.29 27.05
CA LYS A 1112 14.09 44.93 28.42
C LYS A 1112 12.86 44.76 29.32
N LEU A 1113 12.94 43.91 30.35
CA LEU A 1113 11.83 43.58 31.27
C LEU A 1113 11.21 44.78 31.97
N GLN A 1114 11.98 45.85 32.13
CA GLN A 1114 11.53 47.11 32.74
C GLN A 1114 10.44 47.79 31.89
N ASP A 1115 10.48 47.56 30.57
CA ASP A 1115 9.58 48.15 29.57
C ASP A 1115 8.42 47.21 29.18
N TRP A 1116 8.28 46.09 29.87
CA TRP A 1116 7.16 45.17 29.68
C TRP A 1116 5.96 45.67 30.49
N ASP A 1117 4.78 45.66 29.89
CA ASP A 1117 3.57 46.04 30.62
C ASP A 1117 3.21 44.98 31.67
N THR A 1118 3.09 45.38 32.93
CA THR A 1118 2.51 44.52 33.98
C THR A 1118 0.99 44.40 33.77
N PRO A 1119 0.34 43.34 34.30
CA PRO A 1119 -1.11 43.33 34.39
C PRO A 1119 -1.60 44.59 35.11
N ASN A 1120 -2.65 45.22 34.60
CA ASN A 1120 -3.18 46.45 35.20
C ASN A 1120 -3.95 46.12 36.50
N GLN A 1121 -4.23 47.14 37.31
CA GLN A 1121 -4.85 46.94 38.62
C GLN A 1121 -6.23 46.26 38.54
N GLU A 1122 -6.98 46.51 37.46
CA GLU A 1122 -8.28 45.87 37.24
C GLU A 1122 -8.14 44.36 36.98
N GLN A 1123 -7.14 43.94 36.19
CA GLN A 1123 -6.82 42.54 35.93
C GLN A 1123 -6.34 41.82 37.20
N ILE A 1124 -5.51 42.47 38.01
CA ILE A 1124 -5.05 41.93 39.31
C ILE A 1124 -6.23 41.81 40.29
N ASN A 1125 -7.10 42.81 40.35
CA ASN A 1125 -8.29 42.76 41.20
C ASN A 1125 -9.24 41.62 40.77
N LYS A 1126 -9.39 41.41 39.46
CA LYS A 1126 -10.19 40.30 38.93
C LYS A 1126 -9.61 38.94 39.31
N LEU A 1127 -8.29 38.77 39.20
CA LEU A 1127 -7.61 37.55 39.64
C LEU A 1127 -7.74 37.30 41.15
N LYS A 1128 -7.60 38.35 41.98
CA LYS A 1128 -7.79 38.28 43.45
C LYS A 1128 -9.23 37.97 43.86
N ALA A 1129 -10.21 38.58 43.20
CA ALA A 1129 -11.62 38.28 43.46
C ALA A 1129 -11.96 36.83 43.07
N GLU A 1130 -11.37 36.36 41.97
CA GLU A 1130 -11.58 35.01 41.47
C GLU A 1130 -10.83 33.94 42.30
N SER A 1131 -9.73 34.30 42.98
CA SER A 1131 -8.99 33.41 43.89
C SER A 1131 -9.69 33.18 45.24
N GLN A 1132 -10.62 34.05 45.62
CA GLN A 1132 -11.46 33.88 46.81
C GLN A 1132 -12.66 32.94 46.58
N LYS A 1133 -12.93 32.54 45.33
CA LYS A 1133 -14.00 31.59 45.00
C LYS A 1133 -13.49 30.15 45.09
N THR A 1134 -14.33 29.25 45.60
CA THR A 1134 -14.03 27.82 45.65
C THR A 1134 -13.94 27.26 44.23
N LYS A 1135 -12.73 26.91 43.77
CA LYS A 1135 -12.48 26.30 42.45
C LYS A 1135 -11.90 24.89 42.60
N PRO A 1136 -12.09 24.01 41.59
CA PRO A 1136 -11.46 22.70 41.57
C PRO A 1136 -9.93 22.83 41.71
N GLN A 1137 -9.35 21.97 42.54
CA GLN A 1137 -7.90 21.89 42.67
C GLN A 1137 -7.26 21.42 41.36
N LEU A 1138 -6.03 21.85 41.12
CA LEU A 1138 -5.21 21.36 40.02
C LEU A 1138 -4.99 19.84 40.16
N ALA A 1139 -5.37 19.06 39.14
CA ALA A 1139 -5.49 17.60 39.28
C ALA A 1139 -4.16 16.86 39.51
N ASN A 1140 -3.03 17.40 39.02
CA ASN A 1140 -1.75 16.69 38.95
C ASN A 1140 -0.55 17.47 39.54
N HIS A 1141 -0.77 18.66 40.09
CA HIS A 1141 0.26 19.54 40.66
C HIS A 1141 -0.37 20.47 41.68
N ASP A 1142 0.41 20.92 42.65
CA ASP A 1142 -0.06 21.71 43.79
C ASP A 1142 -0.08 23.21 43.45
N HIS A 1143 0.81 23.64 42.55
CA HIS A 1143 0.92 25.03 42.09
C HIS A 1143 1.36 25.11 40.63
N GLN A 1144 0.87 26.09 39.87
CA GLN A 1144 1.32 26.35 38.49
C GLN A 1144 2.09 27.67 38.40
N VAL A 1145 3.19 27.66 37.66
CA VAL A 1145 3.98 28.86 37.35
C VAL A 1145 3.89 29.11 35.85
N LEU A 1146 3.33 30.25 35.48
CA LEU A 1146 3.19 30.69 34.09
C LEU A 1146 4.29 31.70 33.78
N ILE A 1147 5.22 31.34 32.90
CA ILE A 1147 6.29 32.23 32.44
C ILE A 1147 5.85 32.90 31.14
N GLN A 1148 5.70 34.22 31.19
CA GLN A 1148 5.65 35.08 30.02
C GLN A 1148 7.09 35.45 29.62
N THR A 1149 7.49 35.12 28.39
CA THR A 1149 8.86 35.35 27.90
C THR A 1149 8.95 36.43 26.82
N GLU A 1150 7.86 37.09 26.49
CA GLU A 1150 7.83 38.21 25.55
C GLU A 1150 6.77 39.26 25.95
N PRO A 1151 6.96 40.55 25.62
CA PRO A 1151 6.02 41.62 25.97
C PRO A 1151 4.77 41.67 25.06
N ASP A 1152 4.45 40.57 24.34
CA ASP A 1152 3.31 40.50 23.43
C ASP A 1152 1.97 40.45 24.18
N ASP A 1153 1.00 41.25 23.72
CA ASP A 1153 -0.31 41.36 24.36
C ASP A 1153 -1.11 40.06 24.32
N ASN A 1154 -0.94 39.22 23.29
CA ASN A 1154 -1.61 37.93 23.19
C ASN A 1154 -1.00 36.91 24.16
N VAL A 1155 0.33 36.96 24.35
CA VAL A 1155 1.01 36.15 25.37
C VAL A 1155 0.57 36.58 26.76
N LYS A 1156 0.50 37.88 27.02
CA LYS A 1156 -0.02 38.44 28.27
C LYS A 1156 -1.47 38.02 28.53
N ASP A 1157 -2.37 38.19 27.55
CA ASP A 1157 -3.78 37.84 27.68
C ASP A 1157 -3.99 36.32 27.83
N SER A 1158 -3.24 35.50 27.10
CA SER A 1158 -3.26 34.03 27.25
C SER A 1158 -2.77 33.60 28.63
N THR A 1159 -1.70 34.23 29.12
CA THR A 1159 -1.15 33.98 30.45
C THR A 1159 -2.18 34.34 31.53
N LEU A 1160 -2.85 35.48 31.40
CA LEU A 1160 -3.92 35.91 32.32
C LEU A 1160 -5.13 34.97 32.29
N LYS A 1161 -5.56 34.52 31.09
CA LYS A 1161 -6.66 33.55 30.94
C LYS A 1161 -6.34 32.20 31.57
N LEU A 1162 -5.10 31.73 31.46
CA LEU A 1162 -4.63 30.52 32.11
C LEU A 1162 -4.60 30.68 33.63
N ALA A 1163 -4.15 31.83 34.13
CA ALA A 1163 -4.15 32.12 35.56
C ALA A 1163 -5.56 32.20 36.16
N LEU A 1164 -6.54 32.75 35.43
CA LEU A 1164 -7.94 32.84 35.87
C LEU A 1164 -8.60 31.48 36.11
N LYS A 1165 -8.09 30.39 35.55
CA LYS A 1165 -8.62 29.04 35.78
C LYS A 1165 -8.35 28.57 37.21
N HIS A 1166 -7.15 28.81 37.74
CA HIS A 1166 -6.74 28.41 39.10
C HIS A 1166 -5.98 29.53 39.82
N PRO A 1167 -6.60 30.70 40.04
CA PRO A 1167 -5.90 31.93 40.39
C PRO A 1167 -5.30 31.93 41.81
N ALA A 1168 -5.75 31.05 42.71
CA ALA A 1168 -5.17 30.87 44.04
C ALA A 1168 -3.90 29.99 44.04
N GLN A 1169 -3.73 29.13 43.04
CA GLN A 1169 -2.61 28.18 42.91
C GLN A 1169 -1.74 28.53 41.69
N THR A 1170 -1.72 29.80 41.29
CA THR A 1170 -0.98 30.28 40.11
C THR A 1170 -0.04 31.43 40.47
N THR A 1171 1.20 31.34 40.01
CA THR A 1171 2.14 32.45 39.93
C THR A 1171 2.41 32.82 38.47
N ILE A 1172 2.36 34.11 38.13
CA ILE A 1172 2.75 34.63 36.82
C ILE A 1172 4.10 35.32 36.95
N VAL A 1173 5.04 34.93 36.10
CA VAL A 1173 6.40 35.44 36.05
C VAL A 1173 6.66 36.02 34.66
N GLN A 1174 7.25 37.21 34.60
CA GLN A 1174 7.81 37.75 33.36
C GLN A 1174 9.33 37.56 33.43
N MET A 1175 9.94 36.97 32.40
CA MET A 1175 11.35 36.55 32.42
C MET A 1175 12.05 36.86 31.09
N GLN A 1176 13.26 37.43 31.15
CA GLN A 1176 14.12 37.71 29.99
C GLN A 1176 15.09 36.57 29.70
N LYS A 1177 15.61 36.55 28.46
CA LYS A 1177 16.59 35.56 27.97
C LYS A 1177 17.83 35.36 28.86
N ASP A 1178 18.26 36.38 29.61
CA ASP A 1178 19.41 36.29 30.54
C ASP A 1178 19.07 35.67 31.91
N GLY A 1179 17.81 35.25 32.09
CA GLY A 1179 17.30 34.66 33.34
C GLY A 1179 16.74 35.68 34.34
N THR A 1180 16.87 36.98 34.07
CA THR A 1180 16.28 38.03 34.92
C THR A 1180 14.75 37.92 34.88
N TYR A 1181 14.11 37.86 36.06
CA TYR A 1181 12.66 37.72 36.17
C TYR A 1181 12.02 38.65 37.19
N ARG A 1182 10.70 38.82 37.08
CA ARG A 1182 9.86 39.43 38.12
C ARG A 1182 8.53 38.68 38.24
N VAL A 1183 8.05 38.49 39.47
CA VAL A 1183 6.71 37.97 39.73
C VAL A 1183 5.70 39.10 39.59
N VAL A 1184 4.71 38.94 38.72
CA VAL A 1184 3.69 39.98 38.46
C VAL A 1184 2.33 39.65 39.07
N TYR A 1185 2.12 38.39 39.48
CA TYR A 1185 0.92 37.95 40.22
C TYR A 1185 1.20 36.61 40.91
N GLY A 1186 0.65 36.39 42.10
CA GLY A 1186 0.72 35.12 42.82
C GLY A 1186 1.80 35.05 43.90
N THR A 1187 2.20 33.83 44.27
CA THR A 1187 3.19 33.57 45.34
C THR A 1187 4.61 33.70 44.79
N ASP A 1188 5.50 34.36 45.54
CA ASP A 1188 6.92 34.45 45.17
C ASP A 1188 7.53 33.06 44.96
N LEU A 1189 8.40 32.91 43.96
CA LEU A 1189 8.89 31.60 43.53
C LEU A 1189 9.60 30.83 44.65
N ASP A 1190 10.32 31.52 45.54
CA ASP A 1190 11.04 30.97 46.70
C ASP A 1190 10.12 30.46 47.81
N LYS A 1191 8.83 30.81 47.77
CA LYS A 1191 7.82 30.43 48.78
C LYS A 1191 6.85 29.37 48.28
N ILE A 1192 6.97 28.91 47.03
CA ILE A 1192 6.13 27.85 46.48
C ILE A 1192 6.63 26.50 47.01
N THR A 1193 5.72 25.71 47.58
CA THR A 1193 6.01 24.36 48.10
C THR A 1193 5.11 23.32 47.42
N GLY A 1194 5.59 22.09 47.27
CA GLY A 1194 4.85 21.00 46.60
C GLY A 1194 5.22 20.81 45.12
N ARG A 1195 4.42 20.02 44.39
CA ARG A 1195 4.63 19.70 42.96
C ARG A 1195 4.23 20.90 42.11
N VAL A 1196 5.18 21.49 41.39
CA VAL A 1196 4.95 22.67 40.55
C VAL A 1196 4.89 22.30 39.07
N LYS A 1197 3.86 22.78 38.37
CA LYS A 1197 3.83 22.74 36.91
C LYS A 1197 4.33 24.06 36.34
N LEU A 1198 5.44 24.00 35.63
CA LEU A 1198 5.93 25.13 34.85
C LEU A 1198 5.25 25.17 33.47
N SER A 1199 4.81 26.33 33.03
CA SER A 1199 4.28 26.51 31.67
C SER A 1199 4.81 27.80 31.08
N VAL A 1200 5.51 27.68 29.96
CA VAL A 1200 6.07 28.81 29.21
C VAL A 1200 5.07 29.22 28.13
N VAL A 1201 4.69 30.48 28.11
CA VAL A 1201 3.73 31.05 27.16
C VAL A 1201 4.49 31.88 26.14
N VAL A 1202 4.43 31.46 24.86
CA VAL A 1202 5.14 32.05 23.70
C VAL A 1202 4.27 32.01 22.44
N THR A 1203 4.55 32.89 21.48
CA THR A 1203 4.05 32.87 20.10
C THR A 1203 4.68 31.73 19.28
N ALA A 1204 3.93 31.11 18.36
CA ALA A 1204 4.34 29.86 17.68
C ALA A 1204 4.66 30.06 16.19
N GLU A 1205 5.95 29.98 15.82
CA GLU A 1205 6.54 29.22 14.67
C GLU A 1205 8.02 29.63 14.44
N LYS A 1206 8.90 29.21 15.36
CA LYS A 1206 10.35 28.90 15.17
C LYS A 1206 11.07 28.67 16.50
N HIS A 1207 10.55 29.19 17.61
CA HIS A 1207 11.28 29.29 18.88
C HIS A 1207 10.87 28.30 19.99
N LYS A 1208 9.93 27.37 19.73
CA LYS A 1208 9.36 26.49 20.78
C LYS A 1208 10.38 25.55 21.43
N ARG A 1209 11.40 25.08 20.70
CA ARG A 1209 12.47 24.22 21.27
C ARG A 1209 13.51 25.00 22.05
N GLU A 1210 13.94 26.16 21.56
CA GLU A 1210 14.93 27.01 22.24
C GLU A 1210 14.38 27.63 23.54
N ALA A 1211 13.14 28.15 23.51
CA ALA A 1211 12.53 28.78 24.68
C ALA A 1211 12.23 27.79 25.82
N THR A 1212 11.84 26.55 25.46
CA THR A 1212 11.59 25.49 26.46
C THR A 1212 12.90 25.00 27.09
N HIS A 1213 14.01 24.97 26.34
CA HIS A 1213 15.31 24.58 26.88
C HIS A 1213 15.89 25.66 27.81
N TRP A 1214 15.81 26.92 27.39
CA TRP A 1214 16.28 28.08 28.14
C TRP A 1214 15.53 28.28 29.47
N ALA A 1215 14.19 28.23 29.46
CA ALA A 1215 13.41 28.40 30.69
C ALA A 1215 13.61 27.27 31.70
N VAL A 1216 14.01 26.07 31.24
CA VAL A 1216 14.34 24.92 32.09
C VAL A 1216 15.74 25.03 32.69
N GLU A 1217 16.74 25.52 31.93
CA GLU A 1217 18.11 25.74 32.44
C GLU A 1217 18.16 26.81 33.56
N VAL A 1218 17.46 27.94 33.40
CA VAL A 1218 17.49 29.05 34.38
C VAL A 1218 16.80 28.70 35.70
N LEU A 1219 15.79 27.83 35.69
CA LEU A 1219 15.09 27.41 36.91
C LEU A 1219 15.77 26.26 37.66
N LEU A 1220 16.79 25.64 37.04
CA LEU A 1220 17.61 24.58 37.65
C LEU A 1220 18.95 25.12 38.21
N SER A 1221 19.26 26.40 37.97
CA SER A 1221 20.36 27.16 38.61
C SER A 1221 19.85 28.01 39.75
#